data_AF-A0ABD3QEX7-F1
#
_entry.id   AF-A0ABD3QEX7-F1
#
_cell.length_a   1.000
_cell.length_b   1.000
_cell.length_c   1.000
_cell.angle_alpha   90.00
_cell.angle_beta   90.00
_cell.angle_gamma   90.00
#
_symmetry.space_group_name_H-M   'P 1'
#
loop_
_entity.id
_entity.type
_entity.pdbx_description
1 polymer ?
#
loop_
_entity_poly.entity_id
_entity_poly.type
_entity_poly.pdbx_seq_one_letter_code
_entity_poly.pdbx_strand_id
1 'polypeptide(L)'
;MIRQEASRLLPAFRGKSMEAKKRAVTRFTKTMGLTHRAATHTAQKNSKETKEESRHFIQMMKEKLVDYDPCDVINMDQSPIPYSFHLSKTLKVKGTKTIHVRSSTADTKRVTLAVTVDVAGKMLPPMLIFKGAPDGRIANREFGMYPDCGHYACQKNAWMDEDMMHKWINLVLIPWKETTTPGFVPLLVLDAYRVHMMGTVVNRIQSLGITVIHIPPGCTYLCQPVDMGINKVIKCGMREKWEDWMLEGDGIVEGVAKEPTQKLVAEWLVDVYANMAGNTVATILPGRVFVSNKANPTSIRAIVVDGVTRNFTWHHHSHAQDHANPAVRMIQHQRVSTSKRVQFVAASIIARHESDQNNSHHRILRYQYCCAVVVIFSYRIPSLRDILERDRRLLRAILAIVILLNVPIGRFILYPFVLFSTWIHELFHGLAALSVDGKIEWLNIYPDGSGLAYTAIPDGAFQRAWVAAAGYQGTAAAGGIMLMFRRTNIGIRVGVCVIGLAMLFTCIMFVRNAFGLVVLLLMGVLTSFAGFYLSPFWVGELYALVAATTCLNAMTSIRVLFFVTESSVGGVNQSSDAMTMQDVTKIPYQLWALIWMVFAFWMTAMGLFIVLETKDKTAGGENSYSQGNNLVDRLQEDHLLATELT
;
A
#
# COMPACT_ATOMS: atom_id res chain seq x y z
N MET A 1 -10.87 -25.48 9.22
CA MET A 1 -11.66 -25.08 8.03
C MET A 1 -11.16 -25.68 6.72
N ILE A 2 -10.32 -25.02 5.89
CA ILE A 2 -10.09 -25.47 4.48
C ILE A 2 -9.64 -26.95 4.34
N ARG A 3 -8.74 -27.42 5.21
CA ARG A 3 -8.30 -28.83 5.22
C ARG A 3 -9.41 -29.83 5.57
N GLN A 4 -10.31 -29.45 6.49
CA GLN A 4 -11.45 -30.29 6.88
C GLN A 4 -12.45 -30.37 5.73
N GLU A 5 -12.75 -29.23 5.10
CA GLU A 5 -13.69 -29.18 3.98
C GLU A 5 -13.16 -29.93 2.74
N ALA A 6 -11.88 -29.75 2.40
CA ALA A 6 -11.24 -30.51 1.33
C ALA A 6 -11.20 -32.03 1.61
N SER A 7 -11.10 -32.45 2.88
CA SER A 7 -11.15 -33.86 3.27
C SER A 7 -12.57 -34.43 3.25
N ARG A 8 -13.60 -33.59 3.37
CA ARG A 8 -15.01 -33.96 3.24
C ARG A 8 -15.41 -34.12 1.77
N LEU A 9 -15.00 -33.17 0.93
CA LEU A 9 -15.39 -33.11 -0.48
C LEU A 9 -14.57 -34.04 -1.38
N LEU A 10 -13.32 -34.33 -1.03
CA LEU A 10 -12.41 -35.14 -1.86
C LEU A 10 -11.89 -36.34 -1.07
N PRO A 11 -12.44 -37.55 -1.29
CA PRO A 11 -11.95 -38.78 -0.65
C PRO A 11 -10.46 -39.02 -0.89
N ALA A 12 -9.98 -38.71 -2.10
CA ALA A 12 -8.56 -38.78 -2.46
C ALA A 12 -7.67 -37.78 -1.68
N PHE A 13 -8.24 -36.67 -1.21
CA PHE A 13 -7.56 -35.73 -0.33
C PHE A 13 -7.56 -36.23 1.12
N ARG A 14 -8.65 -36.89 1.56
CA ARG A 14 -8.79 -37.49 2.89
C ARG A 14 -7.74 -38.58 3.17
N GLY A 15 -7.41 -39.39 2.16
CA GLY A 15 -6.39 -40.45 2.28
C GLY A 15 -4.94 -39.95 2.33
N LYS A 16 -4.67 -38.66 2.10
CA LYS A 16 -3.31 -38.11 2.12
C LYS A 16 -2.77 -37.94 3.54
N SER A 17 -1.45 -38.07 3.69
CA SER A 17 -0.73 -37.74 4.94
C SER A 17 -0.96 -36.27 5.33
N MET A 18 -0.80 -35.95 6.62
CA MET A 18 -1.05 -34.60 7.12
C MET A 18 -0.19 -33.55 6.40
N GLU A 19 1.05 -33.90 6.03
CA GLU A 19 1.96 -32.96 5.37
C GLU A 19 1.64 -32.79 3.89
N ALA A 20 1.16 -33.85 3.25
CA ALA A 20 0.59 -33.76 1.90
C ALA A 20 -0.68 -32.91 1.88
N LYS A 21 -1.57 -33.05 2.88
CA LYS A 21 -2.76 -32.20 3.05
C LYS A 21 -2.40 -30.73 3.24
N LYS A 22 -1.42 -30.43 4.10
CA LYS A 22 -0.92 -29.05 4.29
C LYS A 22 -0.39 -28.47 2.99
N ARG A 23 0.52 -29.17 2.30
CA ARG A 23 1.11 -28.72 1.03
C ARG A 23 0.06 -28.51 -0.06
N ALA A 24 -0.91 -29.41 -0.15
CA ALA A 24 -1.99 -29.32 -1.14
C ALA A 24 -2.93 -28.13 -0.85
N VAL A 25 -3.28 -27.86 0.41
CA VAL A 25 -4.03 -26.63 0.75
C VAL A 25 -3.21 -25.39 0.48
N THR A 26 -1.93 -25.34 0.85
CA THR A 26 -1.06 -24.18 0.58
C THR A 26 -0.94 -23.91 -0.92
N ARG A 27 -0.78 -24.96 -1.74
CA ARG A 27 -0.79 -24.84 -3.20
C ARG A 27 -2.13 -24.33 -3.70
N PHE A 28 -3.23 -24.93 -3.27
CA PHE A 28 -4.59 -24.51 -3.65
C PHE A 28 -4.87 -23.04 -3.30
N THR A 29 -4.58 -22.61 -2.07
CA THR A 29 -4.77 -21.21 -1.66
C THR A 29 -3.87 -20.26 -2.47
N LYS A 30 -2.64 -20.68 -2.80
CA LYS A 30 -1.72 -19.90 -3.64
C LYS A 30 -2.23 -19.79 -5.09
N THR A 31 -2.68 -20.90 -5.69
CA THR A 31 -3.20 -20.95 -7.05
C THR A 31 -4.47 -20.13 -7.20
N MET A 32 -5.37 -20.19 -6.21
CA MET A 32 -6.65 -19.46 -6.22
C MET A 32 -6.53 -18.02 -5.71
N GLY A 33 -5.34 -17.54 -5.37
CA GLY A 33 -5.13 -16.19 -4.85
C GLY A 33 -5.78 -15.93 -3.47
N LEU A 34 -6.05 -16.98 -2.70
CA LEU A 34 -6.65 -16.89 -1.37
C LEU A 34 -5.58 -16.59 -0.32
N THR A 35 -5.85 -15.62 0.55
CA THR A 35 -4.95 -15.26 1.66
C THR A 35 -5.66 -15.37 3.00
N HIS A 36 -4.92 -15.72 4.04
CA HIS A 36 -5.44 -15.61 5.40
C HIS A 36 -5.62 -14.13 5.74
N ARG A 37 -6.87 -13.71 5.94
CA ARG A 37 -7.24 -12.38 6.41
C ARG A 37 -7.65 -12.50 7.87
N ALA A 38 -7.26 -11.52 8.69
CA ALA A 38 -7.91 -11.35 9.99
C ALA A 38 -9.40 -11.11 9.72
N ALA A 39 -10.28 -11.78 10.48
CA ALA A 39 -11.71 -11.53 10.39
C ALA A 39 -11.95 -10.05 10.70
N THR A 40 -12.50 -9.31 9.74
CA THR A 40 -12.77 -7.88 9.89
C THR A 40 -14.11 -7.64 10.59
N HIS A 41 -15.06 -8.56 10.44
CA HIS A 41 -16.34 -8.55 11.11
C HIS A 41 -16.79 -9.99 11.40
N THR A 42 -17.24 -10.24 12.63
CA THR A 42 -17.90 -11.48 13.02
C THR A 42 -19.35 -11.11 13.33
N ALA A 43 -20.30 -11.61 12.55
CA ALA A 43 -21.73 -11.34 12.74
C ALA A 43 -22.48 -12.66 12.95
N GLN A 44 -23.49 -12.65 13.81
CA GLN A 44 -24.36 -13.80 14.07
C GLN A 44 -25.41 -14.00 12.94
N LYS A 45 -25.85 -12.92 12.28
CA LYS A 45 -26.80 -12.93 11.15
C LYS A 45 -26.10 -13.06 9.79
N ASN A 46 -26.82 -13.60 8.81
CA ASN A 46 -26.36 -13.73 7.42
C ASN A 46 -26.14 -12.35 6.77
N SER A 47 -24.94 -12.13 6.24
CA SER A 47 -24.52 -10.85 5.65
C SER A 47 -25.37 -10.35 4.47
N LYS A 48 -26.13 -11.21 3.78
CA LYS A 48 -27.04 -10.80 2.69
C LYS A 48 -28.34 -10.20 3.22
N GLU A 49 -28.98 -10.89 4.16
CA GLU A 49 -30.23 -10.45 4.81
C GLU A 49 -30.01 -9.12 5.54
N THR A 50 -28.92 -8.99 6.32
CA THR A 50 -28.57 -7.73 6.98
C THR A 50 -28.37 -6.58 5.99
N LYS A 51 -27.84 -6.85 4.79
CA LYS A 51 -27.71 -5.82 3.76
C LYS A 51 -29.05 -5.39 3.17
N GLU A 52 -29.98 -6.32 2.98
CA GLU A 52 -31.32 -6.00 2.48
C GLU A 52 -32.12 -5.21 3.52
N GLU A 53 -32.13 -5.65 4.78
CA GLU A 53 -32.72 -4.91 5.91
C GLU A 53 -32.13 -3.49 6.01
N SER A 54 -30.80 -3.36 5.91
CA SER A 54 -30.13 -2.05 5.94
C SER A 54 -30.53 -1.14 4.78
N ARG A 55 -30.68 -1.67 3.56
CA ARG A 55 -31.10 -0.88 2.39
C ARG A 55 -32.53 -0.39 2.54
N HIS A 56 -33.43 -1.26 3.00
CA HIS A 56 -34.83 -0.90 3.22
C HIS A 56 -34.94 0.19 4.28
N PHE A 57 -34.20 0.07 5.38
CA PHE A 57 -34.16 1.09 6.43
C PHE A 57 -33.63 2.43 5.91
N ILE A 58 -32.52 2.43 5.16
CA ILE A 58 -31.96 3.66 4.58
C ILE A 58 -32.96 4.32 3.62
N GLN A 59 -33.67 3.54 2.81
CA GLN A 59 -34.68 4.06 1.90
C GLN A 59 -35.84 4.73 2.66
N MET A 60 -36.39 4.05 3.68
CA MET A 60 -37.43 4.59 4.55
C MET A 60 -36.99 5.88 5.24
N MET A 61 -35.75 5.91 5.77
CA MET A 61 -35.21 7.11 6.40
C MET A 61 -35.10 8.26 5.39
N LYS A 62 -34.57 8.02 4.19
CA LYS A 62 -34.46 9.06 3.15
C LYS A 62 -35.80 9.70 2.82
N GLU A 63 -36.84 8.90 2.66
CA GLU A 63 -38.20 9.38 2.39
C GLU A 63 -38.73 10.22 3.56
N LYS A 64 -38.54 9.73 4.79
CA LYS A 64 -39.02 10.42 5.99
C LYS A 64 -38.31 11.76 6.24
N LEU A 65 -37.04 11.89 5.89
CA LEU A 65 -36.22 13.05 6.19
C LEU A 65 -36.40 14.23 5.22
N VAL A 66 -37.13 14.06 4.12
CA VAL A 66 -37.36 15.13 3.12
C VAL A 66 -38.01 16.36 3.76
N ASP A 67 -38.90 16.14 4.72
CA ASP A 67 -39.69 17.18 5.37
C ASP A 67 -39.10 17.66 6.70
N TYR A 68 -37.95 17.13 7.12
CA TYR A 68 -37.28 17.52 8.35
C TYR A 68 -36.22 18.60 8.12
N ASP A 69 -36.12 19.54 9.07
CA ASP A 69 -34.93 20.36 9.19
C ASP A 69 -33.75 19.48 9.65
N PRO A 70 -32.56 19.56 9.01
CA PRO A 70 -31.38 18.83 9.44
C PRO A 70 -30.99 19.02 10.93
N CYS A 71 -31.30 20.17 11.53
CA CYS A 71 -31.02 20.46 12.94
C CYS A 71 -31.98 19.73 13.90
N ASP A 72 -33.16 19.31 13.42
CA ASP A 72 -34.22 18.66 14.19
C ASP A 72 -34.12 17.12 14.15
N VAL A 73 -33.06 16.58 13.56
CA VAL A 73 -32.80 15.14 13.46
C VAL A 73 -31.44 14.83 14.07
N ILE A 74 -31.42 14.02 15.12
CA ILE A 74 -30.19 13.62 15.81
C ILE A 74 -29.98 12.11 15.80
N ASN A 75 -28.70 11.70 15.80
CA ASN A 75 -28.28 10.35 16.10
C ASN A 75 -27.39 10.36 17.35
N MET A 76 -27.60 9.39 18.23
CA MET A 76 -26.81 9.21 19.44
C MET A 76 -26.30 7.78 19.54
N ASP A 77 -25.08 7.63 20.06
CA ASP A 77 -24.47 6.35 20.34
C ASP A 77 -23.45 6.45 21.47
N GLN A 78 -23.08 5.31 22.06
CA GLN A 78 -22.07 5.21 23.09
C GLN A 78 -20.93 4.31 22.67
N SER A 79 -19.72 4.81 22.90
CA SER A 79 -18.52 4.08 22.56
C SER A 79 -17.51 4.10 23.72
N PRO A 80 -16.82 2.97 23.98
CA PRO A 80 -15.74 2.96 24.95
C PRO A 80 -14.51 3.68 24.38
N ILE A 81 -13.94 4.58 25.18
CA ILE A 81 -12.66 5.24 24.94
C ILE A 81 -11.64 4.67 25.95
N PRO A 82 -10.58 3.99 25.49
CA PRO A 82 -9.58 3.43 26.39
C PRO A 82 -8.68 4.54 26.97
N TYR A 83 -8.13 4.30 28.15
CA TYR A 83 -7.14 5.19 28.77
C TYR A 83 -5.74 5.03 28.15
N SER A 84 -5.47 3.88 27.53
CA SER A 84 -4.22 3.61 26.82
C SER A 84 -4.48 3.03 25.43
N PHE A 85 -3.72 3.49 24.44
CA PHE A 85 -3.92 3.16 23.02
C PHE A 85 -2.83 2.25 22.46
N HIS A 86 -2.43 1.21 23.21
CA HIS A 86 -1.36 0.29 22.82
C HIS A 86 -1.53 -0.29 21.39
N LEU A 87 -0.44 -0.30 20.62
CA LEU A 87 -0.42 -0.87 19.28
C LEU A 87 -0.28 -2.39 19.33
N SER A 88 -1.07 -3.09 18.51
CA SER A 88 -0.91 -4.54 18.26
C SER A 88 0.31 -4.89 17.41
N LYS A 89 1.08 -3.88 16.99
CA LYS A 89 2.24 -4.00 16.11
C LYS A 89 3.37 -3.14 16.67
N THR A 90 4.58 -3.68 16.66
CA THR A 90 5.79 -2.99 17.08
C THR A 90 6.88 -3.17 16.03
N LEU A 91 7.79 -2.21 15.93
CA LEU A 91 8.95 -2.28 15.06
C LEU A 91 10.13 -2.88 15.85
N LYS A 92 10.64 -4.01 15.40
CA LYS A 92 11.82 -4.68 15.94
C LYS A 92 12.71 -5.17 14.81
N VAL A 93 13.99 -5.36 15.12
CA VAL A 93 14.97 -5.91 14.17
C VAL A 93 14.48 -7.25 13.66
N LYS A 94 14.57 -7.45 12.34
CA LYS A 94 14.15 -8.69 11.70
C LYS A 94 14.93 -9.87 12.29
N GLY A 95 14.23 -10.84 12.88
CA GLY A 95 14.83 -12.01 13.52
C GLY A 95 14.86 -11.97 15.05
N THR A 96 14.43 -10.87 15.68
CA THR A 96 14.24 -10.82 17.14
C THR A 96 13.23 -11.89 17.58
N LYS A 97 13.68 -12.87 18.38
CA LYS A 97 12.88 -14.02 18.82
C LYS A 97 11.85 -13.67 19.90
N THR A 98 12.20 -12.71 20.76
CA THR A 98 11.36 -12.31 21.90
C THR A 98 11.10 -10.82 21.83
N ILE A 99 9.83 -10.44 21.74
CA ILE A 99 9.40 -9.05 21.68
C ILE A 99 8.83 -8.68 23.04
N HIS A 100 9.60 -7.95 23.83
CA HIS A 100 9.10 -7.35 25.07
C HIS A 100 8.44 -6.01 24.75
N VAL A 101 7.13 -5.93 24.94
CA VAL A 101 6.37 -4.68 24.94
C VAL A 101 6.02 -4.39 26.38
N ARG A 102 6.36 -3.20 26.87
CA ARG A 102 5.92 -2.76 28.20
C ARG A 102 4.43 -2.39 28.08
N SER A 103 3.57 -3.13 28.77
CA SER A 103 2.15 -2.80 28.95
C SER A 103 1.97 -1.99 30.22
N SER A 104 0.99 -1.09 30.24
CA SER A 104 0.57 -0.46 31.49
C SER A 104 -0.29 -1.46 32.28
N THR A 105 -0.43 -1.28 33.60
CA THR A 105 -1.41 -2.05 34.40
C THR A 105 -2.86 -1.64 34.12
N ALA A 106 -3.08 -0.64 33.26
CA ALA A 106 -4.37 0.00 32.99
C ALA A 106 -5.01 -0.38 31.64
N ASP A 107 -4.47 -1.37 30.91
CA ASP A 107 -4.86 -1.71 29.53
C ASP A 107 -6.35 -2.05 29.31
N THR A 108 -7.11 -2.26 30.39
CA THR A 108 -8.55 -2.57 30.34
C THR A 108 -9.45 -1.40 30.79
N LYS A 109 -8.88 -0.30 31.27
CA LYS A 109 -9.64 0.86 31.74
C LYS A 109 -10.17 1.66 30.55
N ARG A 110 -11.43 2.05 30.68
CA ARG A 110 -12.19 2.77 29.66
C ARG A 110 -13.18 3.72 30.31
N VAL A 111 -13.41 4.83 29.64
CA VAL A 111 -14.54 5.74 29.86
C VAL A 111 -15.56 5.48 28.76
N THR A 112 -16.85 5.53 29.09
CA THR A 112 -17.90 5.45 28.08
C THR A 112 -18.24 6.86 27.64
N LEU A 113 -18.12 7.12 26.34
CA LEU A 113 -18.45 8.40 25.73
C LEU A 113 -19.77 8.25 24.99
N ALA A 114 -20.79 9.00 25.40
CA ALA A 114 -22.02 9.18 24.64
C ALA A 114 -21.89 10.40 23.73
N VAL A 115 -22.02 10.18 22.44
CA VAL A 115 -21.89 11.18 21.38
C VAL A 115 -23.25 11.42 20.76
N THR A 116 -23.61 12.68 20.55
CA THR A 116 -24.84 13.05 19.85
C THR A 116 -24.52 14.08 18.77
N VAL A 117 -25.09 13.87 17.59
CA VAL A 117 -24.86 14.70 16.40
C VAL A 117 -26.18 14.92 15.70
N ASP A 118 -26.41 16.12 15.17
CA ASP A 118 -27.53 16.37 14.27
C ASP A 118 -27.16 16.11 12.79
N VAL A 119 -28.15 16.11 11.90
CA VAL A 119 -27.93 15.88 10.46
C VAL A 119 -27.24 17.08 9.80
N ALA A 120 -27.34 18.29 10.36
CA ALA A 120 -26.56 19.45 9.94
C ALA A 120 -25.04 19.28 10.23
N GLY A 121 -24.68 18.33 11.10
CA GLY A 121 -23.32 18.02 11.49
C GLY A 121 -22.85 18.79 12.73
N LYS A 122 -23.75 19.43 13.47
CA LYS A 122 -23.46 20.00 14.78
C LYS A 122 -23.35 18.89 15.81
N MET A 123 -22.25 18.90 16.54
CA MET A 123 -22.04 18.04 17.70
C MET A 123 -22.75 18.66 18.91
N LEU A 124 -23.57 17.87 19.60
CA LEU A 124 -24.12 18.26 20.89
C LEU A 124 -23.10 18.00 22.00
N PRO A 125 -23.27 18.62 23.18
CA PRO A 125 -22.40 18.36 24.33
C PRO A 125 -22.25 16.85 24.61
N PRO A 126 -21.03 16.29 24.61
CA PRO A 126 -20.81 14.89 24.93
C PRO A 126 -21.11 14.60 26.39
N MET A 127 -21.40 13.32 26.69
CA MET A 127 -21.46 12.85 28.07
C MET A 127 -20.39 11.77 28.30
N LEU A 128 -19.51 11.98 29.27
CA LEU A 128 -18.50 10.99 29.70
C LEU A 128 -18.96 10.29 30.99
N ILE A 129 -18.92 8.97 30.95
CA ILE A 129 -19.29 8.11 32.07
C ILE A 129 -18.03 7.41 32.57
N PHE A 130 -17.52 7.87 33.71
CA PHE A 130 -16.37 7.34 34.38
C PHE A 130 -16.73 6.15 35.27
N LYS A 131 -15.77 5.24 35.46
CA LYS A 131 -15.93 4.14 36.40
C LYS A 131 -15.82 4.69 37.83
N GLY A 132 -16.91 4.63 38.59
CA GLY A 132 -16.95 5.14 39.96
C GLY A 132 -18.33 5.05 40.59
N ALA A 133 -18.43 5.28 41.90
CA ALA A 133 -19.72 5.46 42.55
C ALA A 133 -20.36 6.80 42.11
N PRO A 134 -21.68 6.84 41.82
CA PRO A 134 -22.37 8.06 41.39
C PRO A 134 -22.14 9.27 42.30
N ASP A 135 -22.13 9.04 43.62
CA ASP A 135 -21.86 10.06 44.66
C ASP A 135 -20.47 9.87 45.29
N GLY A 136 -19.55 9.32 44.52
CA GLY A 136 -18.19 9.04 44.97
C GLY A 136 -17.29 10.27 44.99
N ARG A 137 -16.02 10.05 45.33
CA ARG A 137 -14.97 11.07 45.32
C ARG A 137 -14.89 11.81 43.98
N ILE A 138 -14.93 11.10 42.86
CA ILE A 138 -14.77 11.69 41.51
C ILE A 138 -15.90 12.69 41.25
N ALA A 139 -17.15 12.26 41.44
CA ALA A 139 -18.31 13.11 41.19
C ALA A 139 -18.34 14.36 42.10
N ASN A 140 -18.01 14.20 43.38
CA ASN A 140 -18.13 15.28 44.36
C ASN A 140 -16.93 16.23 44.43
N ARG A 141 -15.74 15.80 43.99
CA ARG A 141 -14.50 16.58 44.18
C ARG A 141 -13.79 16.96 42.89
N GLU A 142 -14.02 16.23 41.79
CA GLU A 142 -13.22 16.38 40.58
C GLU A 142 -13.98 17.01 39.42
N PHE A 143 -15.29 16.74 39.27
CA PHE A 143 -16.06 17.26 38.13
C PHE A 143 -16.07 18.79 38.02
N GLY A 144 -16.06 19.51 39.14
CA GLY A 144 -15.95 20.98 39.13
C GLY A 144 -14.60 21.51 38.61
N MET A 145 -13.61 20.64 38.44
CA MET A 145 -12.30 20.96 37.87
C MET A 145 -12.16 20.51 36.41
N TYR A 146 -13.19 19.86 35.85
CA TYR A 146 -13.16 19.36 34.47
C TYR A 146 -13.60 20.47 33.52
N PRO A 147 -13.20 20.41 32.24
CA PRO A 147 -13.58 21.42 31.25
C PRO A 147 -15.09 21.53 31.07
N ASP A 148 -15.60 22.74 30.82
CA ASP A 148 -17.03 23.01 30.63
C ASP A 148 -17.49 22.76 29.18
N CYS A 149 -17.16 21.59 28.64
CA CYS A 149 -17.47 21.24 27.24
C CYS A 149 -18.42 20.05 27.11
N GLY A 150 -18.84 19.45 28.22
CA GLY A 150 -19.61 18.21 28.25
C GLY A 150 -20.10 17.86 29.64
N HIS A 151 -20.88 16.78 29.72
CA HIS A 151 -21.46 16.29 30.96
C HIS A 151 -20.65 15.12 31.51
N TYR A 152 -20.52 15.07 32.83
CA TYR A 152 -19.73 14.06 33.51
C TYR A 152 -20.61 13.27 34.47
N ALA A 153 -20.47 11.95 34.45
CA ALA A 153 -21.16 11.06 35.38
C ALA A 153 -20.25 9.92 35.83
N CYS A 154 -20.59 9.32 36.98
CA CYS A 154 -19.96 8.10 37.45
C CYS A 154 -20.96 6.95 37.47
N GLN A 155 -20.52 5.79 37.00
CA GLN A 155 -21.25 4.53 37.06
C GLN A 155 -20.29 3.41 37.45
N LYS A 156 -20.73 2.43 38.25
CA LYS A 156 -19.86 1.42 38.89
C LYS A 156 -18.95 0.65 37.90
N ASN A 157 -19.44 0.40 36.71
CA ASN A 157 -18.78 -0.31 35.61
C ASN A 157 -18.49 0.58 34.39
N ALA A 158 -18.79 1.88 34.47
CA ALA A 158 -18.77 2.82 33.35
C ALA A 158 -19.67 2.39 32.18
N TRP A 159 -20.86 1.86 32.45
CA TRP A 159 -21.82 1.48 31.41
C TRP A 159 -22.92 2.53 31.22
N MET A 160 -23.49 2.57 30.02
CA MET A 160 -24.74 3.29 29.76
C MET A 160 -25.90 2.39 30.20
N ASP A 161 -26.37 2.59 31.43
CA ASP A 161 -27.59 1.97 31.97
C ASP A 161 -28.78 2.93 31.90
N GLU A 162 -29.93 2.50 32.42
CA GLU A 162 -31.18 3.27 32.41
C GLU A 162 -31.02 4.63 33.09
N ASP A 163 -30.39 4.68 34.25
CA ASP A 163 -30.14 5.93 34.99
C ASP A 163 -29.25 6.88 34.18
N MET A 164 -28.19 6.38 33.54
CA MET A 164 -27.34 7.19 32.68
C MET A 164 -28.08 7.70 31.45
N MET A 165 -28.99 6.91 30.86
CA MET A 165 -29.86 7.36 29.77
C MET A 165 -30.80 8.48 30.22
N HIS A 166 -31.41 8.37 31.40
CA HIS A 166 -32.25 9.45 31.94
C HIS A 166 -31.43 10.72 32.23
N LYS A 167 -30.20 10.59 32.72
CA LYS A 167 -29.28 11.73 32.87
C LYS A 167 -28.95 12.37 31.53
N TRP A 168 -28.62 11.58 30.50
CA TRP A 168 -28.38 12.09 29.16
C TRP A 168 -29.62 12.81 28.58
N ILE A 169 -30.82 12.25 28.79
CA ILE A 169 -32.07 12.91 28.38
C ILE A 169 -32.18 14.30 29.02
N ASN A 170 -31.98 14.39 30.33
CA ASN A 170 -32.15 15.64 31.06
C ASN A 170 -31.07 16.69 30.72
N LEU A 171 -29.83 16.25 30.51
CA LEU A 171 -28.69 17.16 30.33
C LEU A 171 -28.43 17.54 28.87
N VAL A 172 -28.72 16.66 27.92
CA VAL A 172 -28.42 16.86 26.49
C VAL A 172 -29.68 16.99 25.66
N LEU A 173 -30.62 16.06 25.80
CA LEU A 173 -31.78 15.97 24.91
C LEU A 173 -32.80 17.09 25.17
N ILE A 174 -33.12 17.39 26.43
CA ILE A 174 -34.06 18.46 26.80
C ILE A 174 -33.53 19.83 26.35
N PRO A 175 -32.28 20.24 26.65
CA PRO A 175 -31.77 21.52 26.16
C PRO A 175 -31.72 21.61 24.64
N TRP A 176 -31.38 20.52 23.95
CA TRP A 176 -31.45 20.51 22.48
C TRP A 176 -32.88 20.70 21.97
N LYS A 177 -33.88 20.06 22.61
CA LYS A 177 -35.29 20.21 22.24
C LYS A 177 -35.75 21.67 22.28
N GLU A 178 -35.24 22.47 23.20
CA GLU A 178 -35.55 23.90 23.30
C GLU A 178 -35.00 24.70 22.11
N THR A 179 -33.98 24.17 21.42
CA THR A 179 -33.38 24.78 20.22
C THR A 179 -34.01 24.32 18.89
N THR A 180 -34.91 23.34 18.93
CA THR A 180 -35.57 22.79 17.72
C THR A 180 -36.63 23.73 17.15
N THR A 181 -36.95 23.55 15.86
CA THR A 181 -37.93 24.38 15.17
C THR A 181 -39.30 24.33 15.86
N PRO A 182 -39.88 25.49 16.25
CA PRO A 182 -41.21 25.53 16.86
C PRO A 182 -42.28 24.91 15.96
N GLY A 183 -43.14 24.07 16.52
CA GLY A 183 -44.24 23.43 15.80
C GLY A 183 -43.89 22.15 15.04
N PHE A 184 -42.62 21.74 15.00
CA PHE A 184 -42.20 20.46 14.43
C PHE A 184 -41.84 19.44 15.52
N VAL A 185 -42.12 18.16 15.24
CA VAL A 185 -41.79 17.03 16.12
C VAL A 185 -40.41 16.51 15.71
N PRO A 186 -39.34 16.77 16.48
CA PRO A 186 -37.99 16.34 16.13
C PRO A 186 -37.82 14.82 16.21
N LEU A 187 -36.75 14.33 15.60
CA LEU A 187 -36.47 12.92 15.40
C LEU A 187 -35.14 12.50 16.04
N LEU A 188 -35.19 11.45 16.85
CA LEU A 188 -34.02 10.78 17.42
C LEU A 188 -33.86 9.38 16.84
N VAL A 189 -32.68 9.10 16.28
CA VAL A 189 -32.32 7.78 15.76
C VAL A 189 -31.37 7.09 16.74
N LEU A 190 -31.76 5.91 17.21
CA LEU A 190 -30.99 5.06 18.13
C LEU A 190 -30.78 3.67 17.53
N ASP A 191 -29.78 2.93 18.00
CA ASP A 191 -29.65 1.52 17.68
C ASP A 191 -30.61 0.65 18.50
N ALA A 192 -30.63 -0.66 18.22
CA ALA A 192 -31.44 -1.63 18.95
C ALA A 192 -30.72 -2.18 20.20
N TYR A 193 -30.00 -1.33 20.92
CA TYR A 193 -29.39 -1.70 22.21
C TYR A 193 -30.45 -1.81 23.31
N ARG A 194 -30.29 -2.77 24.24
CA ARG A 194 -31.29 -3.11 25.26
C ARG A 194 -31.81 -1.89 26.00
N VAL A 195 -30.92 -0.98 26.43
CA VAL A 195 -31.30 0.20 27.22
C VAL A 195 -32.06 1.23 26.37
N HIS A 196 -31.72 1.36 25.08
CA HIS A 196 -32.44 2.24 24.15
C HIS A 196 -33.87 1.77 23.87
N MET A 197 -34.09 0.45 23.92
CA MET A 197 -35.39 -0.18 23.71
C MET A 197 -36.26 -0.23 24.99
N MET A 198 -35.74 0.19 26.15
CA MET A 198 -36.51 0.13 27.40
C MET A 198 -37.70 1.08 27.35
N GLY A 199 -38.88 0.59 27.75
CA GLY A 199 -40.10 1.39 27.74
C GLY A 199 -39.98 2.66 28.58
N THR A 200 -39.27 2.61 29.71
CA THR A 200 -38.99 3.78 30.57
C THR A 200 -38.23 4.90 29.84
N VAL A 201 -37.22 4.54 29.04
CA VAL A 201 -36.44 5.47 28.23
C VAL A 201 -37.26 5.98 27.04
N VAL A 202 -37.88 5.09 26.27
CA VAL A 202 -38.66 5.46 25.08
C VAL A 202 -39.86 6.32 25.45
N ASN A 203 -40.63 5.94 26.48
CA ASN A 203 -41.79 6.70 26.95
C ASN A 203 -41.37 8.08 27.46
N ARG A 204 -40.23 8.19 28.15
CA ARG A 204 -39.71 9.48 28.59
C ARG A 204 -39.39 10.38 27.40
N ILE A 205 -38.72 9.88 26.37
CA ILE A 205 -38.38 10.65 25.17
C ILE A 205 -39.65 11.06 24.41
N GLN A 206 -40.59 10.13 24.24
CA GLN A 206 -41.86 10.42 23.58
C GLN A 206 -42.71 11.45 24.35
N SER A 207 -42.66 11.43 25.69
CA SER A 207 -43.35 12.44 26.53
C SER A 207 -42.83 13.87 26.32
N LEU A 208 -41.61 14.02 25.78
CA LEU A 208 -41.03 15.31 25.40
C LEU A 208 -41.46 15.76 23.98
N GLY A 209 -42.32 14.99 23.31
CA GLY A 209 -42.72 15.25 21.92
C GLY A 209 -41.61 14.98 20.92
N ILE A 210 -40.80 13.93 21.14
CA ILE A 210 -39.72 13.52 20.24
C ILE A 210 -40.05 12.14 19.66
N THR A 211 -39.93 12.00 18.34
CA THR A 211 -40.09 10.71 17.68
C THR A 211 -38.80 9.90 17.81
N VAL A 212 -38.90 8.63 18.21
CA VAL A 212 -37.74 7.71 18.28
C VAL A 212 -37.84 6.69 17.15
N ILE A 213 -36.76 6.51 16.40
CA ILE A 213 -36.62 5.44 15.41
C ILE A 213 -35.42 4.57 15.79
N HIS A 214 -35.65 3.25 15.82
CA HIS A 214 -34.59 2.27 16.07
C HIS A 214 -34.05 1.71 14.76
N ILE A 215 -32.72 1.61 14.68
CA ILE A 215 -32.02 0.92 13.59
C ILE A 215 -32.25 -0.59 13.74
N PRO A 216 -32.51 -1.32 12.64
CA PRO A 216 -32.71 -2.77 12.69
C PRO A 216 -31.53 -3.49 13.37
N PRO A 217 -31.79 -4.50 14.21
CA PRO A 217 -30.74 -5.24 14.90
C PRO A 217 -29.68 -5.80 13.94
N GLY A 218 -28.41 -5.53 14.23
CA GLY A 218 -27.28 -5.96 13.41
C GLY A 218 -26.94 -5.05 12.23
N CYS A 219 -27.69 -3.96 12.01
CA CYS A 219 -27.42 -3.00 10.93
C CYS A 219 -26.63 -1.75 11.38
N THR A 220 -26.26 -1.63 12.66
CA THR A 220 -25.51 -0.51 13.24
C THR A 220 -24.31 -0.07 12.38
N TYR A 221 -23.43 -1.00 12.03
CA TYR A 221 -22.22 -0.71 11.25
C TYR A 221 -22.48 -0.25 9.79
N LEU A 222 -23.72 -0.35 9.30
CA LEU A 222 -24.14 0.08 7.96
C LEU A 222 -25.00 1.35 7.98
N CYS A 223 -25.78 1.55 9.05
CA CYS A 223 -26.86 2.53 9.08
C CYS A 223 -26.66 3.63 10.13
N GLN A 224 -25.82 3.43 11.14
CA GLN A 224 -25.68 4.38 12.24
C GLN A 224 -24.59 5.41 11.94
N PRO A 225 -24.92 6.71 11.79
CA PRO A 225 -23.97 7.76 11.48
C PRO A 225 -22.77 7.82 12.42
N VAL A 226 -23.03 7.75 13.73
CA VAL A 226 -21.97 7.89 14.73
C VAL A 226 -20.95 6.75 14.62
N ASP A 227 -21.39 5.52 14.37
CA ASP A 227 -20.50 4.36 14.20
C ASP A 227 -19.81 4.27 12.84
N MET A 228 -20.44 4.76 11.79
CA MET A 228 -19.85 4.72 10.45
C MET A 228 -18.66 5.66 10.27
N GLY A 229 -18.50 6.69 11.12
CA GLY A 229 -17.42 7.65 10.97
C GLY A 229 -17.02 8.43 12.23
N ILE A 230 -17.97 8.98 12.98
CA ILE A 230 -17.71 9.95 14.06
C ILE A 230 -16.92 9.31 15.19
N ASN A 231 -17.36 8.14 15.69
CA ASN A 231 -16.67 7.37 16.72
C ASN A 231 -15.22 7.05 16.32
N LYS A 232 -14.97 6.78 15.04
CA LYS A 232 -13.62 6.51 14.53
C LYS A 232 -12.75 7.76 14.56
N VAL A 233 -13.27 8.90 14.15
CA VAL A 233 -12.53 10.17 14.16
C VAL A 233 -12.16 10.57 15.58
N ILE A 234 -13.12 10.51 16.51
CA ILE A 234 -12.88 10.80 17.93
C ILE A 234 -11.79 9.88 18.49
N LYS A 235 -11.88 8.56 18.26
CA LYS A 235 -10.86 7.60 18.73
C LYS A 235 -9.48 7.83 18.12
N CYS A 236 -9.40 8.33 16.90
CA CYS A 236 -8.13 8.72 16.28
C CYS A 236 -7.54 9.96 16.96
N GLY A 237 -8.33 11.02 17.15
CA GLY A 237 -7.85 12.22 17.85
C GLY A 237 -7.45 11.95 19.30
N MET A 238 -8.23 11.14 20.02
CA MET A 238 -7.88 10.71 21.39
C MET A 238 -6.58 9.89 21.44
N ARG A 239 -6.31 9.08 20.39
CA ARG A 239 -5.05 8.34 20.27
C ARG A 239 -3.88 9.29 20.04
N GLU A 240 -4.02 10.25 19.14
CA GLU A 240 -2.97 11.24 18.86
C GLU A 240 -2.61 12.01 20.13
N LYS A 241 -3.60 12.51 20.88
CA LYS A 241 -3.38 13.16 22.18
C LYS A 241 -2.65 12.27 23.20
N TRP A 242 -2.98 10.99 23.24
CA TRP A 242 -2.28 10.03 24.09
C TRP A 242 -0.85 9.74 23.61
N GLU A 243 -0.62 9.66 22.30
CA GLU A 243 0.72 9.46 21.73
C GLU A 243 1.62 10.67 21.99
N ASP A 244 1.12 11.89 21.79
CA ASP A 244 1.84 13.14 22.09
C ASP A 244 2.24 13.21 23.57
N TRP A 245 1.29 12.95 24.48
CA TRP A 245 1.56 12.90 25.92
C TRP A 245 2.60 11.85 26.32
N MET A 246 2.65 10.72 25.62
CA MET A 246 3.68 9.70 25.84
C MET A 246 5.05 10.12 25.27
N LEU A 247 5.08 10.88 24.18
CA LEU A 247 6.30 11.36 23.50
C LEU A 247 6.93 12.54 24.24
N GLU A 248 6.13 13.44 24.80
CA GLU A 248 6.58 14.59 25.60
C GLU A 248 7.18 14.16 26.95
N GLY A 249 7.01 12.90 27.34
CA GLY A 249 7.59 12.32 28.54
C GLY A 249 6.68 12.36 29.77
N ASP A 250 5.57 13.10 29.72
CA ASP A 250 4.59 13.20 30.81
C ASP A 250 3.88 11.86 31.11
N GLY A 251 3.77 11.00 30.08
CA GLY A 251 3.29 9.63 30.21
C GLY A 251 4.30 8.63 30.76
N ILE A 252 5.56 9.03 30.97
CA ILE A 252 6.65 8.17 31.45
C ILE A 252 7.29 8.79 32.70
N VAL A 253 6.89 8.30 33.87
CA VAL A 253 7.48 8.72 35.15
C VAL A 253 8.44 7.64 35.62
N GLU A 254 9.71 8.01 35.83
CA GLU A 254 10.78 7.08 36.29
C GLU A 254 10.91 5.83 35.39
N GLY A 255 10.65 5.98 34.08
CA GLY A 255 10.73 4.88 33.11
C GLY A 255 9.53 3.92 33.11
N VAL A 256 8.47 4.22 33.88
CA VAL A 256 7.21 3.48 33.96
C VAL A 256 6.11 4.25 33.26
N ALA A 257 5.36 3.58 32.39
CA ALA A 257 4.20 4.16 31.73
C ALA A 257 3.10 4.44 32.75
N LYS A 258 2.74 5.72 32.90
CA LYS A 258 1.66 6.18 33.78
C LYS A 258 0.33 6.16 33.03
N GLU A 259 -0.75 6.00 33.77
CA GLU A 259 -2.11 6.14 33.25
C GLU A 259 -2.54 7.62 33.25
N PRO A 260 -3.19 8.12 32.19
CA PRO A 260 -3.74 9.47 32.19
C PRO A 260 -4.85 9.61 33.23
N THR A 261 -4.99 10.78 33.83
CA THR A 261 -6.07 11.06 34.78
C THR A 261 -7.40 11.23 34.05
N GLN A 262 -8.53 11.03 34.76
CA GLN A 262 -9.87 11.27 34.23
C GLN A 262 -10.02 12.69 33.67
N LYS A 263 -9.45 13.68 34.39
CA LYS A 263 -9.43 15.09 33.97
C LYS A 263 -8.69 15.27 32.65
N LEU A 264 -7.50 14.66 32.51
CA LEU A 264 -6.71 14.77 31.29
C LEU A 264 -7.42 14.15 30.08
N VAL A 265 -8.11 13.02 30.29
CA VAL A 265 -8.95 12.41 29.24
C VAL A 265 -10.10 13.34 28.84
N ALA A 266 -10.70 14.07 29.79
CA ALA A 266 -11.73 15.06 29.48
C ALA A 266 -11.14 16.26 28.71
N GLU A 267 -9.97 16.76 29.08
CA GLU A 267 -9.25 17.84 28.38
C GLU A 267 -8.92 17.47 26.93
N TRP A 268 -8.39 16.27 26.70
CA TRP A 268 -8.15 15.78 25.35
C TRP A 268 -9.42 15.70 24.51
N LEU A 269 -10.56 15.32 25.12
CA LEU A 269 -11.82 15.26 24.42
C LEU A 269 -12.29 16.66 23.96
N VAL A 270 -12.10 17.70 24.78
CA VAL A 270 -12.43 19.10 24.42
C VAL A 270 -11.71 19.48 23.14
N ASP A 271 -10.39 19.27 23.12
CA ASP A 271 -9.55 19.61 21.98
C ASP A 271 -9.99 18.86 20.72
N VAL A 272 -10.30 17.56 20.85
CA VAL A 272 -10.78 16.75 19.74
C VAL A 272 -12.13 17.27 19.23
N TYR A 273 -13.06 17.63 20.12
CA TYR A 273 -14.37 18.17 19.75
C TYR A 273 -14.29 19.54 19.07
N ALA A 274 -13.46 20.44 19.60
CA ALA A 274 -13.22 21.76 19.02
C ALA A 274 -12.69 21.66 17.57
N ASN A 275 -11.76 20.72 17.34
CA ASN A 275 -11.21 20.47 16.00
C ASN A 275 -12.21 19.82 15.03
N MET A 276 -13.23 19.11 15.53
CA MET A 276 -14.25 18.47 14.69
C MET A 276 -15.31 19.45 14.18
N ALA A 277 -15.61 20.50 14.95
CA ALA A 277 -16.64 21.49 14.62
C ALA A 277 -16.32 22.32 13.36
N GLY A 278 -15.06 22.34 12.90
CA GLY A 278 -14.60 23.25 11.84
C GLY A 278 -14.86 22.84 10.39
N ASN A 279 -14.93 21.54 10.03
CA ASN A 279 -15.06 21.09 8.61
C ASN A 279 -15.41 19.60 8.39
N THR A 280 -15.41 18.77 9.44
CA THR A 280 -15.30 17.30 9.27
C THR A 280 -16.66 16.59 9.25
N VAL A 281 -17.63 17.01 10.06
CA VAL A 281 -18.90 16.29 10.24
C VAL A 281 -19.81 16.43 9.00
N ALA A 282 -19.91 17.65 8.47
CA ALA A 282 -20.65 17.94 7.23
C ALA A 282 -20.07 17.26 5.99
N THR A 283 -18.82 16.77 6.02
CA THR A 283 -18.22 16.00 4.91
C THR A 283 -18.44 14.48 5.07
N ILE A 284 -18.62 13.99 6.31
CA ILE A 284 -18.79 12.55 6.62
C ILE A 284 -20.25 12.10 6.41
N LEU A 285 -21.22 12.96 6.69
CA LEU A 285 -22.65 12.65 6.65
C LEU A 285 -23.31 12.58 5.24
N PRO A 286 -22.98 13.44 4.25
CA PRO A 286 -23.77 13.54 3.00
C PRO A 286 -23.63 12.36 2.04
N GLY A 287 -22.66 11.48 2.26
CA GLY A 287 -22.36 10.39 1.32
C GLY A 287 -23.02 9.05 1.64
N ARG A 288 -23.61 8.84 2.82
CA ARG A 288 -23.94 7.47 3.26
C ARG A 288 -25.30 7.21 3.89
N VAL A 289 -25.99 8.16 4.53
CA VAL A 289 -27.29 7.83 5.18
C VAL A 289 -28.34 8.96 5.15
N PHE A 290 -27.96 10.24 5.23
CA PHE A 290 -28.92 11.35 5.33
C PHE A 290 -28.67 12.37 4.22
N VAL A 291 -29.51 12.40 3.19
CA VAL A 291 -29.54 13.49 2.20
C VAL A 291 -30.89 14.18 2.36
N SER A 292 -30.90 15.36 2.98
CA SER A 292 -32.03 16.29 2.84
C SER A 292 -31.83 17.04 1.51
N ASN A 293 -32.83 16.98 0.64
CA ASN A 293 -32.74 17.43 -0.75
C ASN A 293 -32.93 18.96 -0.91
N LYS A 294 -32.73 19.75 0.17
CA LYS A 294 -33.05 21.19 0.18
C LYS A 294 -31.85 22.15 0.07
N ALA A 295 -30.62 21.66 -0.10
CA ALA A 295 -29.47 22.53 -0.36
C ALA A 295 -29.08 22.54 -1.85
N ASN A 296 -29.62 23.53 -2.58
CA ASN A 296 -29.13 24.11 -3.85
C ASN A 296 -28.83 23.15 -5.04
N PRO A 297 -29.61 23.17 -6.14
CA PRO A 297 -29.54 22.16 -7.20
C PRO A 297 -28.37 22.28 -8.21
N THR A 298 -27.31 23.04 -7.93
CA THR A 298 -26.27 23.38 -8.93
C THR A 298 -24.88 22.78 -8.71
N SER A 299 -24.66 21.92 -7.72
CA SER A 299 -23.32 21.35 -7.48
C SER A 299 -23.29 19.88 -7.05
N ILE A 300 -24.11 19.02 -7.65
CA ILE A 300 -23.93 17.56 -7.51
C ILE A 300 -22.91 17.08 -8.55
N ARG A 301 -21.62 17.24 -8.26
CA ARG A 301 -20.59 16.37 -8.83
C ARG A 301 -20.49 15.15 -7.93
N ALA A 302 -20.87 14.00 -8.49
CA ALA A 302 -20.74 12.69 -7.88
C ALA A 302 -19.32 12.47 -7.33
N ILE A 303 -19.19 12.47 -6.00
CA ILE A 303 -18.02 11.92 -5.31
C ILE A 303 -18.35 10.46 -5.03
N VAL A 304 -18.02 9.62 -6.00
CA VAL A 304 -17.79 8.19 -5.77
C VAL A 304 -16.52 8.10 -4.92
N VAL A 305 -16.64 7.51 -3.74
CA VAL A 305 -15.52 7.26 -2.83
C VAL A 305 -14.66 6.13 -3.40
N ASP A 306 -13.76 6.48 -4.32
CA ASP A 306 -12.45 5.84 -4.41
C ASP A 306 -11.50 6.58 -3.44
N GLY A 307 -10.62 5.81 -2.80
CA GLY A 307 -9.98 6.15 -1.53
C GLY A 307 -9.36 7.54 -1.42
N VAL A 308 -9.57 8.18 -0.27
CA VAL A 308 -8.94 9.46 0.07
C VAL A 308 -8.00 9.26 1.26
N THR A 309 -6.71 9.32 0.94
CA THR A 309 -5.62 9.87 1.75
C THR A 309 -5.97 11.28 2.20
N ARG A 310 -5.96 11.53 3.52
CA ARG A 310 -6.13 12.87 4.10
C ARG A 310 -4.79 13.61 4.06
N ASN A 311 -4.74 14.76 3.40
CA ASN A 311 -3.76 15.81 3.70
C ASN A 311 -4.51 16.93 4.43
N PHE A 312 -4.13 17.19 5.68
CA PHE A 312 -4.50 18.40 6.43
C PHE A 312 -3.40 19.43 6.19
N THR A 313 -3.74 20.60 5.67
CA THR A 313 -2.89 21.80 5.75
C THR A 313 -3.62 22.81 6.63
N TRP A 314 -3.00 23.19 7.75
CA TRP A 314 -3.48 24.23 8.65
C TRP A 314 -2.92 25.58 8.19
N HIS A 315 -3.79 26.58 8.05
CA HIS A 315 -3.38 27.98 7.95
C HIS A 315 -3.23 28.53 9.38
N HIS A 316 -2.02 28.97 9.73
CA HIS A 316 -1.83 29.86 10.87
C HIS A 316 -2.18 31.29 10.47
N HIS A 317 -3.08 31.91 11.23
CA HIS A 317 -3.31 33.36 11.20
C HIS A 317 -2.15 34.09 11.89
N SER A 318 -1.48 34.98 11.16
CA SER A 318 -0.77 36.13 11.74
C SER A 318 -1.06 37.36 10.88
N HIS A 319 -1.35 38.48 11.55
CA HIS A 319 -1.76 39.76 10.97
C HIS A 319 -0.67 40.44 10.12
N ALA A 320 -1.15 41.13 9.07
CA ALA A 320 -0.65 42.36 8.44
C ALA A 320 0.66 42.33 7.61
N GLN A 321 0.57 42.46 6.28
CA GLN A 321 0.71 43.71 5.51
C GLN A 321 0.79 43.42 4.00
N ASP A 322 0.38 44.42 3.20
CA ASP A 322 0.27 44.45 1.74
C ASP A 322 1.52 43.98 0.97
N HIS A 323 1.31 43.31 -0.17
CA HIS A 323 1.82 43.70 -1.50
C HIS A 323 1.43 42.66 -2.57
N ALA A 324 0.99 43.15 -3.73
CA ALA A 324 0.42 42.42 -4.85
C ALA A 324 1.45 41.67 -5.73
N ASN A 325 1.07 40.52 -6.34
CA ASN A 325 1.37 40.17 -7.76
C ASN A 325 0.69 38.86 -8.25
N PRO A 326 0.63 38.54 -9.57
CA PRO A 326 -0.60 38.11 -10.25
C PRO A 326 -0.43 36.74 -10.93
N ALA A 327 -1.08 35.69 -10.44
CA ALA A 327 -1.00 34.35 -11.05
C ALA A 327 -2.33 33.60 -11.05
N VAL A 328 -3.43 34.29 -11.34
CA VAL A 328 -4.72 33.66 -11.62
C VAL A 328 -5.04 33.79 -13.09
N ARG A 329 -4.51 32.87 -13.90
CA ARG A 329 -5.11 32.46 -15.18
C ARG A 329 -4.54 31.11 -15.63
N MET A 330 -5.46 30.25 -16.05
CA MET A 330 -5.29 28.93 -16.69
C MET A 330 -5.10 27.71 -15.78
N ILE A 331 -6.21 27.14 -15.28
CA ILE A 331 -6.51 25.70 -15.44
C ILE A 331 -8.04 25.52 -15.58
N GLN A 332 -8.53 25.50 -16.81
CA GLN A 332 -9.79 24.84 -17.17
C GLN A 332 -9.50 24.05 -18.45
N HIS A 333 -9.40 22.72 -18.31
CA HIS A 333 -9.79 21.68 -19.27
C HIS A 333 -8.99 20.40 -19.01
N GLN A 334 -9.67 19.36 -18.51
CA GLN A 334 -9.34 18.00 -18.93
C GLN A 334 -10.58 17.10 -18.85
N ARG A 335 -10.90 16.55 -20.03
CA ARG A 335 -12.00 15.62 -20.30
C ARG A 335 -11.74 14.24 -19.70
N VAL A 336 -12.85 13.61 -19.32
CA VAL A 336 -12.99 12.21 -18.91
C VAL A 336 -12.55 11.27 -20.04
N SER A 337 -11.69 10.28 -19.74
CA SER A 337 -11.40 9.13 -20.60
C SER A 337 -11.77 7.85 -19.88
N THR A 338 -12.79 7.19 -20.41
CA THR A 338 -13.42 5.94 -19.97
C THR A 338 -12.49 4.73 -20.04
N SER A 339 -12.39 3.96 -18.95
CA SER A 339 -11.72 2.65 -18.87
C SER A 339 -12.77 1.54 -18.96
N LYS A 340 -12.70 0.72 -20.02
CA LYS A 340 -13.53 -0.49 -20.21
C LYS A 340 -12.95 -1.64 -19.37
N ARG A 341 -13.74 -2.22 -18.45
CA ARG A 341 -13.48 -3.52 -17.81
C ARG A 341 -14.25 -4.61 -18.53
N VAL A 342 -13.55 -5.64 -19.01
CA VAL A 342 -14.15 -6.92 -19.39
C VAL A 342 -14.05 -7.84 -18.18
N GLN A 343 -15.19 -8.22 -17.61
CA GLN A 343 -15.34 -9.28 -16.61
C GLN A 343 -16.06 -10.46 -17.28
N PHE A 344 -15.49 -11.67 -17.17
CA PHE A 344 -16.22 -12.91 -17.40
C PHE A 344 -16.37 -13.68 -16.08
N VAL A 345 -17.53 -14.33 -15.98
CA VAL A 345 -18.22 -14.87 -14.79
C VAL A 345 -17.80 -16.31 -14.45
N ALA A 346 -17.77 -16.65 -13.16
CA ALA A 346 -18.34 -17.91 -12.63
C ALA A 346 -18.56 -17.84 -11.11
N ALA A 347 -19.81 -17.60 -10.71
CA ALA A 347 -20.41 -18.05 -9.45
C ALA A 347 -20.44 -19.60 -9.45
N SER A 348 -20.58 -20.38 -8.38
CA SER A 348 -21.28 -20.28 -7.10
C SER A 348 -20.94 -21.59 -6.35
N ILE A 349 -21.15 -21.64 -5.02
CA ILE A 349 -21.36 -22.80 -4.13
C ILE A 349 -20.58 -22.54 -2.85
N ILE A 350 -21.31 -22.23 -1.78
CA ILE A 350 -21.12 -22.70 -0.39
C ILE A 350 -22.24 -22.01 0.41
N ALA A 351 -23.29 -22.78 0.65
CA ALA A 351 -24.27 -22.57 1.71
C ALA A 351 -24.38 -23.90 2.46
N ARG A 352 -24.63 -23.84 3.77
CA ARG A 352 -24.79 -24.95 4.74
C ARG A 352 -23.46 -25.58 5.19
N HIS A 353 -23.21 -25.89 6.46
CA HIS A 353 -23.88 -25.68 7.75
C HIS A 353 -22.87 -26.09 8.85
N GLU A 354 -23.15 -25.66 10.08
CA GLU A 354 -22.61 -26.05 11.41
C GLU A 354 -22.52 -27.59 11.59
N SER A 355 -21.76 -28.20 12.52
CA SER A 355 -21.46 -27.85 13.92
C SER A 355 -20.21 -28.59 14.47
N ASP A 356 -19.81 -28.14 15.67
CA ASP A 356 -19.27 -28.92 16.80
C ASP A 356 -17.76 -29.17 17.03
N GLN A 357 -17.34 -28.57 18.16
CA GLN A 357 -16.66 -29.15 19.32
C GLN A 357 -15.15 -29.46 19.26
N ASN A 358 -14.43 -28.54 19.93
CA ASN A 358 -13.69 -28.76 21.18
C ASN A 358 -12.32 -29.47 21.18
N ASN A 359 -11.42 -28.81 21.92
CA ASN A 359 -10.26 -29.29 22.66
C ASN A 359 -9.08 -29.93 21.89
N SER A 360 -7.90 -29.30 21.97
CA SER A 360 -6.90 -29.62 23.00
C SER A 360 -5.49 -29.13 22.62
N HIS A 361 -4.78 -28.76 23.69
CA HIS A 361 -3.44 -28.21 23.78
C HIS A 361 -2.33 -29.09 23.15
N HIS A 362 -1.23 -28.40 22.84
CA HIS A 362 0.11 -28.95 22.58
C HIS A 362 0.28 -29.86 21.36
N ARG A 363 1.01 -29.36 20.36
CA ARG A 363 2.37 -29.83 19.98
C ARG A 363 2.76 -29.24 18.62
N ILE A 364 3.77 -28.39 18.60
CA ILE A 364 5.17 -28.68 18.21
C ILE A 364 5.46 -28.15 16.80
N LEU A 365 6.22 -27.06 16.79
CA LEU A 365 7.48 -26.89 16.06
C LEU A 365 7.62 -27.70 14.77
N ARG A 366 7.52 -27.00 13.64
CA ARG A 366 8.36 -27.12 12.43
C ARG A 366 7.59 -26.46 11.29
N TYR A 367 8.16 -25.38 10.75
CA TYR A 367 8.10 -24.91 9.36
C TYR A 367 8.53 -23.43 9.36
N GLN A 368 9.77 -23.20 9.78
CA GLN A 368 10.58 -22.15 9.16
C GLN A 368 11.26 -22.76 7.93
N TYR A 369 11.66 -21.87 7.03
CA TYR A 369 12.35 -22.09 5.74
C TYR A 369 11.44 -22.14 4.50
N CYS A 370 11.76 -21.21 3.58
CA CYS A 370 11.13 -20.87 2.30
C CYS A 370 9.90 -19.94 2.33
N CYS A 371 10.07 -18.71 2.84
CA CYS A 371 9.24 -17.59 2.38
C CYS A 371 9.83 -17.03 1.08
N ALA A 372 9.29 -17.46 -0.06
CA ALA A 372 9.46 -16.77 -1.33
C ALA A 372 8.89 -15.35 -1.20
N VAL A 373 9.71 -14.34 -1.51
CA VAL A 373 9.29 -12.94 -1.56
C VAL A 373 8.33 -12.79 -2.74
N VAL A 374 7.02 -12.73 -2.47
CA VAL A 374 6.03 -12.33 -3.49
C VAL A 374 5.96 -10.81 -3.48
N VAL A 375 6.72 -10.18 -4.38
CA VAL A 375 6.58 -8.74 -4.68
C VAL A 375 5.43 -8.59 -5.67
N ILE A 376 4.42 -7.79 -5.31
CA ILE A 376 3.32 -7.44 -6.21
C ILE A 376 3.77 -6.23 -7.03
N PHE A 377 3.98 -6.41 -8.33
CA PHE A 377 4.28 -5.33 -9.26
C PHE A 377 2.97 -4.80 -9.86
N SER A 378 2.82 -3.48 -9.91
CA SER A 378 1.81 -2.84 -10.75
C SER A 378 2.52 -2.35 -12.01
N TYR A 379 1.89 -2.49 -13.17
CA TYR A 379 2.38 -1.90 -14.41
C TYR A 379 1.38 -0.85 -14.89
N ARG A 380 1.89 0.28 -15.38
CA ARG A 380 1.11 1.35 -16.01
C ARG A 380 1.76 1.62 -17.35
N ILE A 381 0.97 1.71 -18.42
CA ILE A 381 1.46 2.18 -19.73
C ILE A 381 1.37 3.71 -19.72
N PRO A 382 2.51 4.43 -19.65
CA PRO A 382 2.56 5.89 -19.61
C PRO A 382 2.36 6.49 -21.01
N SER A 383 1.88 7.73 -21.09
CA SER A 383 1.90 8.48 -22.35
C SER A 383 3.34 8.89 -22.72
N LEU A 384 3.60 9.25 -23.98
CA LEU A 384 4.93 9.71 -24.43
C LEU A 384 5.44 10.91 -23.63
N ARG A 385 4.56 11.86 -23.30
CA ARG A 385 4.89 13.02 -22.48
C ARG A 385 5.28 12.61 -21.06
N ASP A 386 4.54 11.67 -20.48
CA ASP A 386 4.87 11.13 -19.17
C ASP A 386 6.28 10.50 -19.21
N ILE A 387 6.63 9.71 -20.22
CA ILE A 387 7.98 9.11 -20.34
C ILE A 387 9.08 10.18 -20.40
N LEU A 388 8.89 11.23 -21.21
CA LEU A 388 9.87 12.30 -21.39
C LEU A 388 10.14 13.08 -20.10
N GLU A 389 9.09 13.36 -19.32
CA GLU A 389 9.22 14.04 -18.03
C GLU A 389 9.74 13.08 -16.95
N ARG A 390 9.24 11.84 -16.94
CA ARG A 390 9.51 10.79 -15.95
C ARG A 390 10.92 10.19 -16.04
N ASP A 391 11.42 9.93 -17.23
CA ASP A 391 12.70 9.24 -17.50
C ASP A 391 13.77 10.18 -18.10
N ARG A 392 13.62 11.50 -17.92
CA ARG A 392 14.52 12.51 -18.50
C ARG A 392 16.01 12.24 -18.26
N ARG A 393 16.38 11.66 -17.11
CA ARG A 393 17.78 11.30 -16.79
C ARG A 393 18.26 10.11 -17.60
N LEU A 394 17.48 9.02 -17.62
CA LEU A 394 17.76 7.83 -18.43
C LEU A 394 17.83 8.18 -19.92
N LEU A 395 16.90 8.99 -20.42
CA LEU A 395 16.89 9.41 -21.83
C LEU A 395 18.12 10.24 -22.18
N ARG A 396 18.57 11.13 -21.28
CA ARG A 396 19.85 11.84 -21.46
C ARG A 396 21.05 10.90 -21.43
N ALA A 397 21.04 9.90 -20.55
CA ALA A 397 22.09 8.88 -20.49
C ALA A 397 22.12 8.04 -21.78
N ILE A 398 20.97 7.58 -22.28
CA ILE A 398 20.83 6.87 -23.55
C ILE A 398 21.37 7.73 -24.70
N LEU A 399 20.96 9.00 -24.77
CA LEU A 399 21.47 9.93 -25.79
C LEU A 399 22.98 10.10 -25.70
N ALA A 400 23.53 10.25 -24.49
CA ALA A 400 24.97 10.35 -24.27
C ALA A 400 25.71 9.07 -24.70
N ILE A 401 25.17 7.88 -24.40
CA ILE A 401 25.75 6.60 -24.84
C ILE A 401 25.73 6.50 -26.36
N VAL A 402 24.62 6.85 -27.01
CA VAL A 402 24.53 6.85 -28.48
C VAL A 402 25.57 7.77 -29.10
N ILE A 403 25.78 8.96 -28.53
CA ILE A 403 26.86 9.87 -28.97
C ILE A 403 28.23 9.23 -28.76
N LEU A 404 28.50 8.68 -27.57
CA LEU A 404 29.78 8.04 -27.24
C LEU A 404 30.09 6.82 -28.13
N LEU A 405 29.08 6.05 -28.55
CA LEU A 405 29.26 4.93 -29.47
C LEU A 405 29.77 5.37 -30.86
N ASN A 406 29.56 6.63 -31.24
CA ASN A 406 29.98 7.20 -32.52
C ASN A 406 31.30 7.99 -32.45
N VAL A 407 31.92 8.12 -31.26
CA VAL A 407 33.18 8.85 -31.07
C VAL A 407 34.31 7.87 -30.69
N PRO A 408 35.54 7.99 -31.25
CA PRO A 408 36.63 7.06 -30.98
C PRO A 408 36.97 6.88 -29.49
N ILE A 409 36.99 7.98 -28.72
CA ILE A 409 37.22 7.98 -27.26
C ILE A 409 36.09 7.27 -26.51
N GLY A 410 34.85 7.38 -27.00
CA GLY A 410 33.70 6.80 -26.32
C GLY A 410 33.73 5.28 -26.26
N ARG A 411 34.46 4.61 -27.18
CA ARG A 411 34.71 3.16 -27.11
C ARG A 411 35.48 2.76 -25.85
N PHE A 412 36.44 3.57 -25.39
CA PHE A 412 37.17 3.29 -24.15
C PHE A 412 36.31 3.46 -22.90
N ILE A 413 35.44 4.48 -22.88
CA ILE A 413 34.53 4.74 -21.76
C ILE A 413 33.47 3.63 -21.64
N LEU A 414 32.95 3.16 -22.78
CA LEU A 414 31.91 2.12 -22.83
C LEU A 414 32.47 0.70 -22.75
N TYR A 415 33.79 0.53 -22.76
CA TYR A 415 34.46 -0.76 -22.81
C TYR A 415 33.99 -1.76 -21.73
N PRO A 416 33.83 -1.38 -20.44
CA PRO A 416 33.29 -2.31 -19.43
C PRO A 416 31.87 -2.79 -19.74
N PHE A 417 31.04 -1.96 -20.38
CA PHE A 417 29.67 -2.31 -20.76
C PHE A 417 29.62 -3.18 -22.02
N VAL A 418 30.61 -3.03 -22.91
CA VAL A 418 30.81 -3.94 -24.04
C VAL A 418 31.15 -5.34 -23.51
N LEU A 419 32.15 -5.45 -22.63
CA LEU A 419 32.53 -6.74 -22.03
C LEU A 419 31.38 -7.38 -21.24
N PHE A 420 30.59 -6.57 -20.52
CA PHE A 420 29.38 -7.04 -19.86
C PHE A 420 28.37 -7.64 -20.85
N SER A 421 28.10 -6.93 -21.94
CA SER A 421 27.16 -7.38 -22.97
C SER A 421 27.65 -8.64 -23.67
N THR A 422 28.95 -8.74 -23.96
CA THR A 422 29.59 -9.94 -24.54
C THR A 422 29.46 -11.12 -23.59
N TRP A 423 29.70 -10.93 -22.28
CA TRP A 423 29.48 -11.99 -21.31
C TRP A 423 28.03 -12.49 -21.28
N ILE A 424 27.05 -11.59 -21.32
CA ILE A 424 25.63 -11.97 -21.40
C ILE A 424 25.40 -12.80 -22.68
N HIS A 425 25.88 -12.34 -23.82
CA HIS A 425 25.75 -13.02 -25.11
C HIS A 425 26.26 -14.46 -25.06
N GLU A 426 27.50 -14.65 -24.61
CA GLU A 426 28.12 -15.98 -24.49
C GLU A 426 27.42 -16.86 -23.45
N LEU A 427 26.96 -16.28 -22.34
CA LEU A 427 26.19 -17.00 -21.34
C LEU A 427 24.88 -17.52 -21.91
N PHE A 428 24.19 -16.76 -22.76
CA PHE A 428 22.93 -17.19 -23.35
C PHE A 428 23.09 -18.31 -24.39
N HIS A 429 24.21 -18.36 -25.13
CA HIS A 429 24.55 -19.57 -25.90
C HIS A 429 24.67 -20.79 -24.97
N GLY A 430 25.40 -20.65 -23.86
CA GLY A 430 25.55 -21.72 -22.88
C GLY A 430 24.24 -22.17 -22.23
N LEU A 431 23.39 -21.22 -21.81
CA LEU A 431 22.07 -21.52 -21.24
C LEU A 431 21.13 -22.18 -22.25
N ALA A 432 21.19 -21.76 -23.52
CA ALA A 432 20.44 -22.39 -24.59
C ALA A 432 20.91 -23.83 -24.83
N ALA A 433 22.22 -24.09 -24.82
CA ALA A 433 22.75 -25.45 -24.91
C ALA A 433 22.24 -26.34 -23.77
N LEU A 434 22.25 -25.85 -22.52
CA LEU A 434 21.69 -26.57 -21.37
C LEU A 434 20.18 -26.85 -21.51
N SER A 435 19.43 -25.99 -22.19
CA SER A 435 17.98 -26.16 -22.38
C SER A 435 17.61 -27.25 -23.40
N VAL A 436 18.57 -27.69 -24.22
CA VAL A 436 18.39 -28.74 -25.24
C VAL A 436 19.22 -29.98 -24.94
N ASP A 437 19.39 -30.30 -23.65
CA ASP A 437 20.17 -31.44 -23.13
C ASP A 437 21.67 -31.42 -23.54
N GLY A 438 22.20 -30.24 -23.88
CA GLY A 438 23.61 -30.00 -24.10
C GLY A 438 24.37 -29.62 -22.83
N LYS A 439 25.63 -29.19 -22.99
CA LYS A 439 26.54 -28.78 -21.91
C LYS A 439 27.35 -27.54 -22.32
N ILE A 440 27.76 -26.76 -21.33
CA ILE A 440 28.73 -25.67 -21.47
C ILE A 440 30.11 -26.25 -21.18
N GLU A 441 31.03 -26.21 -22.15
CA GLU A 441 32.40 -26.66 -21.93
C GLU A 441 33.23 -25.55 -21.28
N TRP A 442 33.31 -24.38 -21.93
CA TRP A 442 33.87 -23.17 -21.37
C TRP A 442 33.43 -21.91 -22.12
N LEU A 443 33.63 -20.76 -21.49
CA LEU A 443 33.40 -19.43 -22.05
C LEU A 443 34.72 -18.65 -22.08
N ASN A 444 35.02 -18.00 -23.20
CA ASN A 444 36.16 -17.11 -23.33
C ASN A 444 35.70 -15.69 -23.65
N ILE A 445 36.29 -14.70 -22.99
CA ILE A 445 36.04 -13.27 -23.25
C ILE A 445 37.39 -12.62 -23.59
N TYR A 446 37.48 -11.90 -24.70
CA TYR A 446 38.76 -11.38 -25.22
C TYR A 446 38.91 -9.85 -25.05
N PRO A 447 40.14 -9.31 -25.06
CA PRO A 447 40.39 -7.88 -24.89
C PRO A 447 39.82 -6.99 -26.00
N ASP A 448 39.56 -7.54 -27.18
CA ASP A 448 38.93 -6.81 -28.30
C ASP A 448 37.40 -6.64 -28.11
N GLY A 449 36.84 -7.19 -27.04
CA GLY A 449 35.39 -7.18 -26.78
C GLY A 449 34.65 -8.36 -27.38
N SER A 450 35.32 -9.26 -28.10
CA SER A 450 34.74 -10.50 -28.61
C SER A 450 34.61 -11.57 -27.53
N GLY A 451 33.75 -12.55 -27.75
CA GLY A 451 33.51 -13.67 -26.87
C GLY A 451 33.35 -14.95 -27.67
N LEU A 452 33.54 -16.09 -27.00
CA LEU A 452 33.27 -17.39 -27.58
C LEU A 452 32.77 -18.39 -26.54
N ALA A 453 31.58 -18.92 -26.77
CA ALA A 453 30.97 -19.98 -25.99
C ALA A 453 31.20 -21.36 -26.64
N TYR A 454 31.99 -22.20 -25.97
CA TYR A 454 32.18 -23.60 -26.36
C TYR A 454 31.06 -24.44 -25.74
N THR A 455 30.18 -24.96 -26.60
CA THR A 455 29.02 -25.75 -26.18
C THR A 455 29.01 -27.11 -26.85
N ALA A 456 28.66 -28.14 -26.08
CA ALA A 456 28.45 -29.49 -26.58
C ALA A 456 26.94 -29.73 -26.67
N ILE A 457 26.40 -29.80 -27.87
CA ILE A 457 24.96 -29.97 -28.12
C ILE A 457 24.68 -31.26 -28.88
N PRO A 458 23.50 -31.89 -28.67
CA PRO A 458 23.09 -33.03 -29.48
C PRO A 458 23.01 -32.69 -30.97
N ASP A 459 23.32 -33.66 -31.82
CA ASP A 459 23.23 -33.50 -33.26
C ASP A 459 21.78 -33.28 -33.70
N GLY A 460 21.48 -32.04 -34.09
CA GLY A 460 20.19 -31.69 -34.64
C GLY A 460 20.13 -30.25 -35.14
N ALA A 461 19.39 -30.07 -36.24
CA ALA A 461 19.19 -28.76 -36.87
C ALA A 461 18.55 -27.77 -35.88
N PHE A 462 17.52 -28.21 -35.15
CA PHE A 462 16.85 -27.37 -34.18
C PHE A 462 17.79 -26.90 -33.06
N GLN A 463 18.58 -27.80 -32.47
CA GLN A 463 19.51 -27.51 -31.38
C GLN A 463 20.55 -26.48 -31.81
N ARG A 464 21.13 -26.66 -33.01
CA ARG A 464 22.09 -25.70 -33.58
C ARG A 464 21.47 -24.32 -33.82
N ALA A 465 20.27 -24.26 -34.40
CA ALA A 465 19.57 -23.00 -34.61
C ALA A 465 19.18 -22.31 -33.28
N TRP A 466 18.72 -23.09 -32.29
CA TRP A 466 18.33 -22.59 -30.98
C TRP A 466 19.50 -21.96 -30.24
N VAL A 467 20.65 -22.61 -30.22
CA VAL A 467 21.87 -22.08 -29.59
C VAL A 467 22.38 -20.87 -30.37
N ALA A 468 22.47 -20.92 -31.70
CA ALA A 468 22.95 -19.79 -32.50
C ALA A 468 22.10 -18.51 -32.31
N ALA A 469 20.77 -18.63 -32.23
CA ALA A 469 19.89 -17.48 -32.02
C ALA A 469 19.95 -16.89 -30.59
N ALA A 470 20.36 -17.69 -29.61
CA ALA A 470 20.22 -17.34 -28.21
C ALA A 470 21.11 -16.17 -27.76
N GLY A 471 22.31 -15.99 -28.31
CA GLY A 471 23.21 -14.91 -27.88
C GLY A 471 22.59 -13.53 -28.06
N TYR A 472 22.20 -13.19 -29.29
CA TYR A 472 21.62 -11.89 -29.62
C TYR A 472 20.24 -11.68 -28.97
N GLN A 473 19.36 -12.67 -29.07
CA GLN A 473 18.01 -12.57 -28.52
C GLN A 473 18.02 -12.56 -26.99
N GLY A 474 18.87 -13.37 -26.37
CA GLY A 474 19.06 -13.43 -24.92
C GLY A 474 19.60 -12.12 -24.36
N THR A 475 20.59 -11.52 -25.02
CA THR A 475 21.15 -10.21 -24.63
C THR A 475 20.09 -9.10 -24.70
N ALA A 476 19.34 -9.04 -25.80
CA ALA A 476 18.24 -8.09 -25.95
C ALA A 476 17.14 -8.30 -24.90
N ALA A 477 16.79 -9.56 -24.61
CA ALA A 477 15.79 -9.89 -23.61
C ALA A 477 16.25 -9.52 -22.19
N ALA A 478 17.51 -9.81 -21.85
CA ALA A 478 18.10 -9.47 -20.56
C ALA A 478 18.09 -7.95 -20.33
N GLY A 479 18.57 -7.18 -21.30
CA GLY A 479 18.54 -5.71 -21.23
C GLY A 479 17.12 -5.16 -21.08
N GLY A 480 16.17 -5.66 -21.88
CA GLY A 480 14.77 -5.24 -21.82
C GLY A 480 14.12 -5.54 -20.47
N ILE A 481 14.30 -6.77 -19.95
CA ILE A 481 13.79 -7.17 -18.63
C ILE A 481 14.41 -6.31 -17.53
N MET A 482 15.72 -6.05 -17.59
CA MET A 482 16.38 -5.17 -16.62
C MET A 482 15.78 -3.76 -16.64
N LEU A 483 15.51 -3.20 -17.83
CA LEU A 483 14.83 -1.90 -17.93
C LEU A 483 13.43 -1.92 -17.28
N MET A 484 12.68 -3.01 -17.38
CA MET A 484 11.36 -3.14 -16.75
C MET A 484 11.45 -3.07 -15.21
N PHE A 485 12.48 -3.64 -14.59
CA PHE A 485 12.67 -3.67 -13.14
C PHE A 485 13.37 -2.43 -12.55
N ARG A 486 13.81 -1.48 -13.38
CA ARG A 486 14.65 -0.34 -12.95
C ARG A 486 14.04 0.58 -11.88
N ARG A 487 12.72 0.51 -11.65
CA ARG A 487 11.99 1.35 -10.67
C ARG A 487 11.45 0.58 -9.48
N THR A 488 11.96 -0.61 -9.24
CA THR A 488 11.54 -1.43 -8.12
C THR A 488 12.53 -1.27 -6.98
N ASN A 489 12.06 -0.87 -5.79
CA ASN A 489 12.94 -0.57 -4.64
C ASN A 489 13.75 -1.78 -4.19
N ILE A 490 13.21 -2.98 -4.38
CA ILE A 490 13.89 -4.26 -4.11
C ILE A 490 14.60 -4.79 -5.36
N GLY A 491 13.99 -4.67 -6.54
CA GLY A 491 14.50 -5.34 -7.74
C GLY A 491 15.75 -4.69 -8.31
N ILE A 492 16.02 -3.39 -8.10
CA ILE A 492 17.32 -2.81 -8.48
C ILE A 492 18.48 -3.39 -7.67
N ARG A 493 18.32 -3.52 -6.34
CA ARG A 493 19.36 -4.08 -5.45
C ARG A 493 19.55 -5.56 -5.70
N VAL A 494 18.44 -6.31 -5.71
CA VAL A 494 18.46 -7.75 -6.02
C VAL A 494 19.02 -7.98 -7.42
N GLY A 495 18.62 -7.17 -8.41
CA GLY A 495 19.09 -7.26 -9.79
C GLY A 495 20.59 -7.07 -9.91
N VAL A 496 21.14 -5.99 -9.33
CA VAL A 496 22.60 -5.74 -9.33
C VAL A 496 23.37 -6.86 -8.62
N CYS A 497 22.90 -7.33 -7.46
CA CYS A 497 23.52 -8.46 -6.76
C CYS A 497 23.44 -9.77 -7.56
N VAL A 498 22.31 -10.07 -8.20
CA VAL A 498 22.14 -11.28 -9.02
C VAL A 498 23.08 -11.26 -10.21
N ILE A 499 23.21 -10.11 -10.88
CA ILE A 499 24.15 -9.92 -11.98
C ILE A 499 25.58 -10.19 -11.50
N GLY A 500 26.00 -9.54 -10.41
CA GLY A 500 27.34 -9.71 -9.86
C GLY A 500 27.64 -11.17 -9.45
N LEU A 501 26.70 -11.81 -8.76
CA LEU A 501 26.82 -13.23 -8.38
C LEU A 501 26.84 -14.17 -9.59
N ALA A 502 26.08 -13.88 -10.64
CA ALA A 502 26.10 -14.66 -11.87
C ALA A 502 27.45 -14.54 -12.60
N MET A 503 28.05 -13.34 -12.63
CA MET A 503 29.41 -13.15 -13.16
C MET A 503 30.44 -13.94 -12.36
N LEU A 504 30.38 -13.90 -11.02
CA LEU A 504 31.28 -14.67 -10.16
C LEU A 504 31.10 -16.19 -10.34
N PHE A 505 29.85 -16.65 -10.41
CA PHE A 505 29.53 -18.06 -10.63
C PHE A 505 30.05 -18.56 -11.98
N THR A 506 29.79 -17.82 -13.06
CA THR A 506 30.28 -18.18 -14.41
C THR A 506 31.80 -18.11 -14.51
N CYS A 507 32.44 -17.15 -13.83
CA CYS A 507 33.90 -17.05 -13.72
C CYS A 507 34.51 -18.33 -13.13
N ILE A 508 33.95 -18.84 -12.03
CA ILE A 508 34.40 -20.08 -11.39
C ILE A 508 34.12 -21.29 -12.28
N MET A 509 32.89 -21.40 -12.77
CA MET A 509 32.41 -22.63 -13.41
C MET A 509 32.85 -22.80 -14.85
N PHE A 510 32.87 -21.73 -15.66
CA PHE A 510 32.91 -21.83 -17.11
C PHE A 510 33.99 -20.99 -17.77
N VAL A 511 34.45 -19.88 -17.18
CA VAL A 511 35.49 -19.05 -17.81
C VAL A 511 36.85 -19.74 -17.71
N ARG A 512 37.60 -19.80 -18.82
CA ARG A 512 38.90 -20.51 -18.88
C ARG A 512 40.07 -19.69 -19.42
N ASN A 513 39.85 -18.45 -19.85
CA ASN A 513 40.93 -17.59 -20.31
C ASN A 513 41.31 -16.51 -19.27
N ALA A 514 42.60 -16.18 -19.19
CA ALA A 514 43.15 -15.31 -18.14
C ALA A 514 42.50 -13.92 -18.11
N PHE A 515 42.30 -13.30 -19.28
CA PHE A 515 41.66 -11.99 -19.38
C PHE A 515 40.22 -12.02 -18.85
N GLY A 516 39.42 -12.99 -19.31
CA GLY A 516 38.03 -13.16 -18.87
C GLY A 516 37.95 -13.37 -17.35
N LEU A 517 38.82 -14.21 -16.79
CA LEU A 517 38.86 -14.45 -15.34
C LEU A 517 39.08 -13.16 -14.55
N VAL A 518 40.08 -12.36 -14.91
CA VAL A 518 40.40 -11.11 -14.21
C VAL A 518 39.26 -10.10 -14.32
N VAL A 519 38.79 -9.86 -15.54
CA VAL A 519 37.77 -8.83 -15.78
C VAL A 519 36.43 -9.21 -15.14
N LEU A 520 35.94 -10.44 -15.32
CA LEU A 520 34.65 -10.84 -14.78
C LEU A 520 34.68 -10.97 -13.26
N LEU A 521 35.81 -11.38 -12.67
CA LEU A 521 35.99 -11.37 -11.22
C LEU A 521 35.90 -9.94 -10.69
N LEU A 522 36.66 -9.01 -11.27
CA LEU A 522 36.66 -7.61 -10.85
C LEU A 522 35.26 -7.00 -11.00
N MET A 523 34.63 -7.13 -12.17
CA MET A 523 33.29 -6.60 -12.42
C MET A 523 32.24 -7.26 -11.52
N GLY A 524 32.31 -8.57 -11.30
CA GLY A 524 31.40 -9.31 -10.44
C GLY A 524 31.49 -8.89 -8.97
N VAL A 525 32.70 -8.65 -8.45
CA VAL A 525 32.92 -8.11 -7.10
C VAL A 525 32.42 -6.68 -7.01
N LEU A 526 32.79 -5.81 -7.96
CA LEU A 526 32.39 -4.40 -7.95
C LEU A 526 30.88 -4.22 -8.04
N THR A 527 30.20 -4.96 -8.93
CA THR A 527 28.74 -4.93 -9.05
C THR A 527 28.05 -5.49 -7.81
N SER A 528 28.53 -6.61 -7.25
CA SER A 528 27.98 -7.16 -6.01
C SER A 528 28.14 -6.16 -4.85
N PHE A 529 29.33 -5.58 -4.71
CA PHE A 529 29.63 -4.56 -3.70
C PHE A 529 28.73 -3.32 -3.88
N ALA A 530 28.59 -2.83 -5.11
CA ALA A 530 27.70 -1.72 -5.43
C ALA A 530 26.25 -1.98 -4.96
N GLY A 531 25.73 -3.20 -5.12
CA GLY A 531 24.38 -3.57 -4.67
C GLY A 531 24.19 -3.48 -3.14
N PHE A 532 25.24 -3.76 -2.37
CA PHE A 532 25.20 -3.70 -0.91
C PHE A 532 25.46 -2.29 -0.36
N TYR A 533 26.42 -1.55 -0.92
CA TYR A 533 26.97 -0.35 -0.29
C TYR A 533 26.50 0.97 -0.92
N LEU A 534 26.09 1.00 -2.19
CA LEU A 534 25.60 2.25 -2.78
C LEU A 534 24.19 2.61 -2.26
N SER A 535 23.91 3.92 -2.24
CA SER A 535 22.58 4.41 -1.91
C SER A 535 21.56 3.93 -2.96
N PRO A 536 20.25 3.79 -2.61
CA PRO A 536 19.23 3.34 -3.56
C PRO A 536 19.21 4.15 -4.86
N PHE A 537 19.51 5.45 -4.76
CA PHE A 537 19.66 6.35 -5.89
C PHE A 537 20.76 5.89 -6.86
N TRP A 538 22.00 5.76 -6.38
CA TRP A 538 23.15 5.40 -7.22
C TRP A 538 23.07 3.96 -7.75
N VAL A 539 22.52 3.02 -6.96
CA VAL A 539 22.23 1.65 -7.44
C VAL A 539 21.24 1.68 -8.60
N GLY A 540 20.18 2.50 -8.50
CA GLY A 540 19.18 2.64 -9.54
C GLY A 540 19.75 3.21 -10.84
N GLU A 541 20.57 4.26 -10.76
CA GLU A 541 21.23 4.86 -11.92
C GLU A 541 22.21 3.87 -12.58
N LEU A 542 23.03 3.16 -11.78
CA LEU A 542 23.93 2.12 -12.28
C LEU A 542 23.16 0.99 -12.97
N TYR A 543 22.08 0.50 -12.35
CA TYR A 543 21.27 -0.58 -12.90
C TYR A 543 20.59 -0.17 -14.21
N ALA A 544 20.04 1.05 -14.27
CA ALA A 544 19.42 1.58 -15.48
C ALA A 544 20.46 1.80 -16.60
N LEU A 545 21.67 2.24 -16.26
CA LEU A 545 22.77 2.40 -17.20
C LEU A 545 23.22 1.06 -17.79
N VAL A 546 23.42 0.04 -16.95
CA VAL A 546 23.79 -1.31 -17.39
C VAL A 546 22.67 -1.90 -18.28
N ALA A 547 21.41 -1.72 -17.91
CA ALA A 547 20.28 -2.19 -18.69
C ALA A 547 20.19 -1.53 -20.08
N ALA A 548 20.34 -0.20 -20.13
CA ALA A 548 20.28 0.58 -21.36
C ALA A 548 21.47 0.26 -22.30
N THR A 549 22.68 0.18 -21.76
CA THR A 549 23.88 -0.19 -22.53
C THR A 549 23.78 -1.61 -23.08
N THR A 550 23.23 -2.56 -22.32
CA THR A 550 22.97 -3.93 -22.81
C THR A 550 22.00 -3.94 -23.98
N CYS A 551 20.91 -3.17 -23.92
CA CYS A 551 19.96 -3.05 -25.04
C CYS A 551 20.61 -2.44 -26.29
N LEU A 552 21.36 -1.34 -26.12
CA LEU A 552 22.02 -0.65 -27.23
C LEU A 552 23.13 -1.50 -27.84
N ASN A 553 23.92 -2.20 -27.03
CA ASN A 553 24.98 -3.10 -27.49
C ASN A 553 24.39 -4.30 -28.26
N ALA A 554 23.26 -4.85 -27.82
CA ALA A 554 22.57 -5.88 -28.60
C ALA A 554 22.20 -5.37 -30.01
N MET A 555 21.64 -4.16 -30.11
CA MET A 555 21.28 -3.56 -31.40
C MET A 555 22.51 -3.28 -32.29
N THR A 556 23.57 -2.72 -31.73
CA THR A 556 24.78 -2.41 -32.52
C THR A 556 25.47 -3.67 -33.00
N SER A 557 25.52 -4.72 -32.18
CA SER A 557 26.11 -6.01 -32.59
C SER A 557 25.30 -6.71 -33.69
N ILE A 558 23.96 -6.66 -33.64
CA ILE A 558 23.12 -7.19 -34.73
C ILE A 558 23.29 -6.36 -36.03
N ARG A 559 23.52 -5.03 -35.92
CA ARG A 559 23.75 -4.17 -37.10
C ARG A 559 24.95 -4.64 -37.93
N VAL A 560 26.00 -5.13 -37.27
CA VAL A 560 27.22 -5.62 -37.94
C VAL A 560 26.93 -6.86 -38.80
N LEU A 561 26.00 -7.72 -38.37
CA LEU A 561 25.63 -8.96 -39.07
C LEU A 561 25.01 -8.73 -40.45
N PHE A 562 24.50 -7.54 -40.76
CA PHE A 562 24.00 -7.23 -42.11
C PHE A 562 25.13 -7.14 -43.14
N PHE A 563 26.36 -6.82 -42.69
CA PHE A 563 27.48 -6.50 -43.55
C PHE A 563 28.67 -7.46 -43.39
N VAL A 564 28.71 -8.23 -42.31
CA VAL A 564 29.83 -9.10 -41.96
C VAL A 564 29.38 -10.55 -41.90
N THR A 565 30.00 -11.40 -42.71
CA THR A 565 29.74 -12.85 -42.78
C THR A 565 30.73 -13.67 -41.95
N GLU A 566 31.94 -13.16 -41.75
CA GLU A 566 33.00 -13.77 -40.93
C GLU A 566 33.44 -12.82 -39.83
N SER A 567 33.52 -13.34 -38.60
CA SER A 567 33.99 -12.60 -37.43
C SER A 567 35.30 -13.19 -36.95
N SER A 568 36.33 -12.34 -36.81
CA SER A 568 37.57 -12.73 -36.14
C SER A 568 37.35 -12.69 -34.63
N VAL A 569 37.41 -13.85 -33.98
CA VAL A 569 37.22 -13.99 -32.53
C VAL A 569 38.52 -14.51 -31.94
N GLY A 570 39.18 -13.69 -31.11
CA GLY A 570 40.50 -14.05 -30.57
C GLY A 570 41.57 -14.32 -31.64
N GLY A 571 41.43 -13.74 -32.84
CA GLY A 571 42.36 -13.90 -33.97
C GLY A 571 42.06 -15.06 -34.92
N VAL A 572 40.96 -15.80 -34.72
CA VAL A 572 40.54 -16.91 -35.59
C VAL A 572 39.22 -16.54 -36.28
N ASN A 573 39.13 -16.74 -37.61
CA ASN A 573 37.89 -16.52 -38.34
C ASN A 573 36.86 -17.60 -37.99
N GLN A 574 35.70 -17.17 -37.50
CA GLN A 574 34.53 -18.03 -37.32
C GLN A 574 33.34 -17.47 -38.09
N SER A 575 32.47 -18.39 -38.54
CA SER A 575 31.16 -18.06 -39.10
C SER A 575 30.32 -17.36 -38.05
N SER A 576 29.64 -16.28 -38.43
CA SER A 576 28.71 -15.60 -37.52
C SER A 576 27.50 -16.48 -37.18
N ASP A 577 26.84 -16.20 -36.05
CA ASP A 577 25.61 -16.91 -35.66
C ASP A 577 24.52 -16.84 -36.73
N ALA A 578 24.45 -15.71 -37.46
CA ALA A 578 23.49 -15.53 -38.55
C ALA A 578 23.81 -16.44 -39.75
N MET A 579 25.09 -16.70 -40.02
CA MET A 579 25.51 -17.68 -41.04
C MET A 579 25.16 -19.11 -40.58
N THR A 580 25.39 -19.44 -39.32
CA THR A 580 24.95 -20.73 -38.75
C THR A 580 23.43 -20.92 -38.91
N MET A 581 22.63 -19.88 -38.69
CA MET A 581 21.20 -19.92 -38.94
C MET A 581 20.86 -20.14 -40.41
N GLN A 582 21.57 -19.49 -41.33
CA GLN A 582 21.38 -19.72 -42.76
C GLN A 582 21.73 -21.15 -43.15
N ASP A 583 22.83 -21.70 -42.64
CA ASP A 583 23.27 -23.05 -42.96
C ASP A 583 22.26 -24.10 -42.50
N VAL A 584 21.63 -23.88 -41.36
CA VAL A 584 20.63 -24.79 -40.79
C VAL A 584 19.24 -24.61 -41.43
N THR A 585 18.77 -23.36 -41.55
CA THR A 585 17.38 -23.06 -41.95
C THR A 585 17.21 -22.80 -43.44
N LYS A 586 18.31 -22.61 -44.17
CA LYS A 586 18.36 -22.20 -45.59
C LYS A 586 17.72 -20.85 -45.88
N ILE A 587 17.43 -20.06 -44.84
CA ILE A 587 16.92 -18.70 -44.94
C ILE A 587 18.12 -17.72 -44.92
N PRO A 588 18.14 -16.66 -45.75
CA PRO A 588 19.23 -15.70 -45.78
C PRO A 588 19.57 -15.11 -44.41
N TYR A 589 20.86 -15.01 -44.09
CA TYR A 589 21.35 -14.52 -42.80
C TYR A 589 20.85 -13.09 -42.47
N GLN A 590 20.66 -12.25 -43.49
CA GLN A 590 20.12 -10.89 -43.33
C GLN A 590 18.68 -10.88 -42.82
N LEU A 591 17.87 -11.89 -43.18
CA LEU A 591 16.50 -11.99 -42.70
C LEU A 591 16.47 -12.37 -41.22
N TRP A 592 17.38 -13.26 -40.79
CA TRP A 592 17.55 -13.58 -39.37
C TRP A 592 18.06 -12.39 -38.57
N ALA A 593 19.06 -11.66 -39.09
CA ALA A 593 19.52 -10.41 -38.48
C ALA A 593 18.37 -9.38 -38.34
N LEU A 594 17.49 -9.27 -39.34
CA LEU A 594 16.30 -8.41 -39.28
C LEU A 594 15.31 -8.85 -38.19
N ILE A 595 15.03 -10.14 -38.09
CA ILE A 595 14.14 -10.69 -37.06
C ILE A 595 14.68 -10.37 -35.66
N TRP A 596 15.98 -10.61 -35.44
CA TRP A 596 16.62 -10.31 -34.17
C TRP A 596 16.66 -8.81 -33.87
N MET A 597 16.87 -7.97 -34.88
CA MET A 597 16.83 -6.52 -34.75
C MET A 597 15.44 -6.03 -34.32
N VAL A 598 14.37 -6.52 -34.97
CA VAL A 598 12.98 -6.18 -34.60
C VAL A 598 12.69 -6.61 -33.16
N PHE A 599 13.13 -7.80 -32.77
CA PHE A 599 12.99 -8.29 -31.40
C PHE A 599 13.74 -7.40 -30.39
N ALA A 600 14.96 -6.96 -30.70
CA ALA A 600 15.74 -6.08 -29.85
C ALA A 600 15.07 -4.70 -29.67
N PHE A 601 14.52 -4.13 -30.74
CA PHE A 601 13.72 -2.91 -30.65
C PHE A 601 12.46 -3.10 -29.80
N TRP A 602 11.77 -4.23 -29.98
CA TRP A 602 10.57 -4.54 -29.22
C TRP A 602 10.85 -4.71 -27.72
N MET A 603 11.90 -5.47 -27.34
CA MET A 603 12.31 -5.63 -25.95
C MET A 603 12.74 -4.31 -25.30
N THR A 604 13.46 -3.47 -26.03
CA THR A 604 13.86 -2.14 -25.55
C THR A 604 12.65 -1.23 -25.35
N ALA A 605 11.72 -1.24 -26.31
CA ALA A 605 10.46 -0.52 -26.19
C ALA A 605 9.66 -1.01 -24.98
N MET A 606 9.49 -2.32 -24.81
CA MET A 606 8.85 -2.88 -23.62
C MET A 606 9.52 -2.43 -22.33
N GLY A 607 10.85 -2.44 -22.27
CA GLY A 607 11.62 -1.94 -21.13
C GLY A 607 11.35 -0.47 -20.81
N LEU A 608 11.15 0.38 -21.81
CA LEU A 608 10.86 1.81 -21.63
C LEU A 608 9.38 2.06 -21.27
N PHE A 609 8.45 1.40 -21.93
CA PHE A 609 7.00 1.60 -21.79
C PHE A 609 6.40 0.83 -20.60
N ILE A 610 6.81 -0.40 -20.36
CA ILE A 610 6.28 -1.27 -19.31
C ILE A 610 7.26 -1.27 -18.14
N VAL A 611 7.10 -0.29 -17.26
CA VAL A 611 7.92 -0.18 -16.06
C VAL A 611 7.17 -0.79 -14.89
N LEU A 612 7.80 -1.77 -14.25
CA LEU A 612 7.29 -2.36 -13.02
C LEU A 612 7.61 -1.39 -11.88
N GLU A 613 6.56 -0.93 -11.22
CA GLU A 613 6.68 -0.12 -10.02
C GLU A 613 6.27 -0.97 -8.83
N THR A 614 7.16 -1.08 -7.85
CA THR A 614 6.75 -1.53 -6.52
C THR A 614 5.79 -0.48 -5.99
N LYS A 615 4.54 -0.88 -5.69
CA LYS A 615 3.74 -0.08 -4.76
C LYS A 615 4.54 -0.02 -3.47
N ASP A 616 5.15 1.11 -3.21
CA ASP A 616 5.57 1.41 -1.87
C ASP A 616 4.35 1.20 -0.98
N LYS A 617 4.54 0.41 0.07
CA LYS A 617 3.57 0.40 1.17
C LYS A 617 3.49 1.80 1.84
N THR A 618 4.29 2.76 1.38
CA THR A 618 4.35 4.18 1.73
C THR A 618 3.95 5.15 0.61
N ALA A 619 3.54 4.70 -0.59
CA ALA A 619 3.02 5.60 -1.65
C ALA A 619 1.55 6.01 -1.42
N GLY A 620 1.17 6.19 -0.16
CA GLY A 620 0.09 7.06 0.29
C GLY A 620 0.60 8.22 1.15
N GLY A 621 1.92 8.44 1.28
CA GLY A 621 2.48 9.45 2.19
C GLY A 621 3.84 10.07 1.82
N GLU A 622 4.51 9.70 0.73
CA GLU A 622 5.89 10.19 0.47
C GLU A 622 6.04 11.31 -0.57
N ASN A 623 4.98 11.77 -1.24
CA ASN A 623 5.07 12.97 -2.10
C ASN A 623 4.97 14.31 -1.34
N SER A 624 4.90 14.30 0.00
CA SER A 624 4.94 15.50 0.85
C SER A 624 6.27 15.70 1.59
N TYR A 625 7.22 14.76 1.54
CA TYR A 625 8.45 14.85 2.33
C TYR A 625 9.71 15.29 1.56
N SER A 626 9.76 15.20 0.23
CA SER A 626 10.94 15.67 -0.53
C SER A 626 10.89 17.16 -0.92
N GLN A 627 9.78 17.86 -0.64
CA GLN A 627 9.70 19.33 -0.73
C GLN A 627 9.90 20.02 0.62
N GLY A 628 9.85 19.29 1.75
CA GLY A 628 10.05 19.83 3.10
C GLY A 628 11.51 19.99 3.49
N ASN A 629 12.41 19.10 3.05
CA ASN A 629 13.83 19.20 3.42
C ASN A 629 14.55 20.40 2.78
N ASN A 630 14.11 20.87 1.61
CA ASN A 630 14.63 22.11 1.02
C ASN A 630 14.02 23.39 1.63
N LEU A 631 13.07 23.25 2.58
CA LEU A 631 12.46 24.36 3.30
C LEU A 631 13.05 24.49 4.71
N VAL A 632 13.35 23.37 5.38
CA VAL A 632 14.01 23.37 6.70
C VAL A 632 15.47 23.83 6.60
N ASP A 633 16.21 23.39 5.58
CA ASP A 633 17.59 23.86 5.36
C ASP A 633 17.64 25.34 4.95
N ARG A 634 16.61 25.86 4.25
CA ARG A 634 16.50 27.30 3.92
C ARG A 634 16.04 28.17 5.09
N LEU A 635 15.18 27.64 5.97
CA LEU A 635 14.73 28.36 7.17
C LEU A 635 15.82 28.39 8.25
N GLN A 636 16.75 27.43 8.28
CA GLN A 636 17.93 27.51 9.16
C GLN A 636 19.00 28.50 8.66
N GLU A 637 19.18 28.68 7.35
CA GLU A 637 20.05 29.73 6.79
C GLU A 637 19.47 31.14 6.99
N ASP A 638 18.15 31.33 6.83
CA ASP A 638 17.49 32.62 7.05
C ASP A 638 17.48 33.04 8.54
N HIS A 639 17.43 32.08 9.48
CA HIS A 639 17.45 32.38 10.92
C HIS A 639 18.86 32.74 11.44
N LEU A 640 19.92 32.24 10.79
CA LEU A 640 21.30 32.60 11.09
C LEU A 640 21.66 34.00 10.54
N LEU A 641 21.12 34.38 9.37
CA LEU A 641 21.33 35.72 8.79
C LEU A 641 20.56 36.84 9.52
N ALA A 642 19.43 36.52 10.17
CA ALA A 642 18.66 37.49 10.96
C ALA A 642 19.28 37.83 12.34
N THR A 643 20.29 37.08 12.79
CA THR A 643 20.93 37.28 14.10
C THR A 643 22.23 38.11 14.01
N GLU A 644 22.65 38.51 12.81
CA GLU A 644 23.82 39.40 12.60
C GLU A 644 23.43 40.85 12.22
N LEU A 645 22.15 41.21 12.22
CA LEU A 645 21.68 42.57 11.85
C LEU A 645 20.70 43.23 12.84
N THR A 646 20.69 42.77 14.09
CA THR A 646 20.12 43.48 15.26
C THR A 646 21.02 43.24 16.46
#